data_AF-A0A562J5C5-F1
#
_entry.id   AF-A0A562J5C5-F1
#
_cell.length_a   1.000
_cell.length_b   1.000
_cell.length_c   1.000
_cell.angle_alpha   90.00
_cell.angle_beta   90.00
_cell.angle_gamma   90.00
#
_symmetry.space_group_name_H-M   'P 1'
#
loop_
_entity.id
_entity.type
_entity.pdbx_description
1 polymer ?
#
loop_
_entity_poly.entity_id
_entity_poly.type
_entity_poly.pdbx_seq_one_letter_code
_entity_poly.pdbx_strand_id
1 'polypeptide(L)'
;MSKTDAEGGVSSKTYDADGRLIKFVNEEGAQTHYIYDDCGRIVKMTDALGNATLYTYDEMDRVLTVTDARGGVTSYTYTDRGNVATETNAEGYTVSYEYDGRHNMVKKTTVDGSTTYIYDALDRLVSITTPDGKTETFEYNGEGKIISSTDKGGHKTRYKLDANGNIVETIDAMGNSALFEYDSMNNLIKTSMHRIDTQDNVDEWEITLYEFDGRGLVTKEVNALGSVTTYVYDGNGNLKTKTDADGKVTVYAYNGLDMITSINYNGGKEVSYRYNKVGDLVEMNDWTGKTSFEVDLLNRITRTTDTKGKVVEYNYDETGNQTSVKYPDNTTAAKTYDLLGNLKSVTETDGRTTRYTYDGMNRISKMEYPHGWVEDYQYDSVGQLLNVTDTDPSNNDMKQQKHAYTYDDCGNMTYEYMRGNGIGEATVENTYTYDALHRVTSAHENYGNKTRTYQYDSLGNLTYETELGNKSIDYKFNNLNQITKKSEDSWNTQSDFTYDRRGNLIQETYTKNSKISVTGEYTYDETNKMVLGVNELGESSAYLYNSLGALVENTWVIKKNAYGYHDVSALTNMVAGEVVVDPQTGKKDKKDKLAPEVVAASPELNKTSTVVKQFVLDYTSDTFEPLMEYEVNSLEYRYVYGNDRLSVNITGVDTSAGNLIENVNQIRLYYHMDYLGTADYLTSPMTGKVESWTHYNEWGEITHNAVLKCGQRELDMVKRYATHDYDSVLSMYYAKARFYDAQNRRFASIDPILDGSVYDITDYAKDPVQLVQYLYVKNNPVIYIDPDGLRPVIDDLDPYGAYSEKSFDYRYYRQEHKDMFIEGIVSSATAPVHGFDLSQARDYQKKIKKCDNNLISDEKTNKDKIFELQTRYRNANTLLETAAVIADMTKYTWSLRYNNARNYYIIGAGGNQSAGEAFDVSMGYLIGSQVSYVAGQSIKGVSSQLNKIKGTVNSWKNAGLLDELASNGVKYTADDVLAVTKTADGKLVWLESGNSKAGMQHILEHADDFAQKGIQQSQIKDLVMESLTNGKIVGYQGRGTGRPIYEVTFGGKTYQTAITVGDNGFIVGANPTTWP
;
A
#
# COMPACT_ATOMS: atom_id res chain seq x y z
N MET A 1 -18.67 -30.65 3.10
CA MET A 1 -19.43 -29.48 3.59
C MET A 1 -19.45 -28.43 2.50
N SER A 2 -20.57 -27.77 2.24
CA SER A 2 -20.67 -26.65 1.28
C SER A 2 -21.09 -25.38 1.99
N LYS A 3 -20.58 -24.24 1.52
CA LYS A 3 -20.96 -22.90 1.94
C LYS A 3 -21.43 -22.14 0.70
N THR A 4 -22.49 -21.36 0.84
CA THR A 4 -22.95 -20.43 -0.19
C THR A 4 -22.70 -19.02 0.30
N ASP A 5 -22.10 -18.18 -0.53
CA ASP A 5 -21.88 -16.77 -0.24
C ASP A 5 -23.14 -15.92 -0.52
N ALA A 6 -23.02 -14.60 -0.34
CA ALA A 6 -24.13 -13.67 -0.53
C ALA A 6 -24.56 -13.50 -2.00
N GLU A 7 -23.71 -13.86 -2.96
CA GLU A 7 -23.95 -13.79 -4.41
C GLU A 7 -24.38 -15.15 -5.00
N GLY A 8 -24.51 -16.18 -4.14
CA GLY A 8 -24.88 -17.53 -4.55
C GLY A 8 -23.71 -18.39 -5.04
N GLY A 9 -22.48 -17.89 -4.94
CA GLY A 9 -21.26 -18.67 -5.15
C GLY A 9 -21.17 -19.81 -4.13
N VAL A 10 -20.77 -21.01 -4.57
CA VAL A 10 -20.73 -22.20 -3.71
C VAL A 10 -19.31 -22.72 -3.60
N SER A 11 -18.72 -22.64 -2.41
CA SER A 11 -17.49 -23.35 -2.07
C SER A 11 -17.78 -24.65 -1.32
N SER A 12 -16.84 -25.60 -1.40
CA SER A 12 -16.95 -26.88 -0.69
C SER A 12 -15.63 -27.36 -0.12
N LYS A 13 -15.72 -28.12 0.99
CA LYS A 13 -14.61 -28.77 1.68
C LYS A 13 -14.91 -30.26 1.84
N THR A 14 -13.94 -31.10 1.49
CA THR A 14 -13.97 -32.55 1.68
C THR A 14 -12.92 -32.95 2.68
N TYR A 15 -13.29 -33.85 3.59
CA TYR A 15 -12.44 -34.32 4.67
C TYR A 15 -12.24 -35.82 4.58
N ASP A 16 -11.12 -36.32 5.08
CA ASP A 16 -10.91 -37.76 5.27
C ASP A 16 -11.60 -38.29 6.54
N ALA A 17 -11.42 -39.59 6.82
CA ALA A 17 -12.03 -40.25 7.98
C ALA A 17 -11.52 -39.71 9.33
N ASP A 18 -10.35 -39.06 9.35
CA ASP A 18 -9.74 -38.46 10.54
C ASP A 18 -10.11 -36.96 10.68
N GLY A 19 -10.99 -36.45 9.80
CA GLY A 19 -11.47 -35.07 9.81
C GLY A 19 -10.49 -34.05 9.23
N ARG A 20 -9.46 -34.48 8.50
CA ARG A 20 -8.46 -33.60 7.86
C ARG A 20 -8.94 -33.15 6.48
N LEU A 21 -8.68 -31.89 6.11
CA LEU A 21 -9.12 -31.30 4.83
C LEU A 21 -8.31 -31.88 3.66
N ILE A 22 -8.89 -32.73 2.82
CA ILE A 22 -8.18 -33.31 1.67
C ILE A 22 -8.47 -32.60 0.34
N LYS A 23 -9.53 -31.78 0.31
CA LYS A 23 -9.90 -31.00 -0.89
C LYS A 23 -10.71 -29.76 -0.51
N PHE A 24 -10.32 -28.62 -1.07
CA PHE A 24 -11.10 -27.39 -1.08
C PHE A 24 -11.49 -27.06 -2.52
N VAL A 25 -12.71 -26.58 -2.72
CA VAL A 25 -13.22 -26.06 -3.99
C VAL A 25 -13.79 -24.67 -3.74
N ASN A 26 -13.28 -23.65 -4.43
CA ASN A 26 -13.81 -22.29 -4.34
C ASN A 26 -15.08 -22.13 -5.20
N GLU A 27 -15.62 -20.92 -5.19
CA GLU A 27 -16.87 -20.54 -5.82
C GLU A 27 -16.81 -20.60 -7.38
N GLU A 28 -15.61 -20.52 -7.95
CA GLU A 28 -15.31 -20.72 -9.39
C GLU A 28 -14.97 -22.18 -9.74
N GLY A 29 -14.95 -23.09 -8.76
CA GLY A 29 -14.64 -24.50 -8.98
C GLY A 29 -13.14 -24.82 -8.99
N ALA A 30 -12.27 -23.86 -8.69
CA ALA A 30 -10.83 -24.07 -8.52
C ALA A 30 -10.60 -25.02 -7.33
N GLN A 31 -9.76 -26.05 -7.52
CA GLN A 31 -9.62 -27.15 -6.56
C GLN A 31 -8.23 -27.23 -5.96
N THR A 32 -8.13 -27.10 -4.64
CA THR A 32 -6.88 -27.36 -3.91
C THR A 32 -6.95 -28.73 -3.22
N HIS A 33 -5.93 -29.56 -3.38
CA HIS A 33 -5.84 -30.88 -2.77
C HIS A 33 -4.71 -30.96 -1.73
N TYR A 34 -4.90 -31.78 -0.70
CA TYR A 34 -3.92 -31.98 0.36
C TYR A 34 -3.69 -33.48 0.59
N ILE A 35 -2.42 -33.88 0.70
CA ILE A 35 -2.01 -35.22 1.09
C ILE A 35 -1.30 -35.14 2.43
N TYR A 36 -1.67 -36.04 3.33
CA TYR A 36 -1.10 -36.13 4.66
C TYR A 36 -0.27 -37.39 4.85
N ASP A 37 0.75 -37.33 5.69
CA ASP A 37 1.41 -38.52 6.22
C ASP A 37 0.60 -39.19 7.35
N ASP A 38 1.16 -40.27 7.91
CA ASP A 38 0.58 -41.01 9.03
C ASP A 38 0.49 -40.20 10.33
N CYS A 39 1.33 -39.16 10.47
CA CYS A 39 1.31 -38.21 11.59
C CYS A 39 0.25 -37.11 11.40
N GLY A 40 -0.34 -36.99 10.20
CA GLY A 40 -1.32 -35.96 9.88
C GLY A 40 -0.73 -34.62 9.48
N ARG A 41 0.52 -34.60 9.05
CA ARG A 41 1.20 -33.43 8.50
C ARG A 41 1.04 -33.39 6.98
N ILE A 42 0.92 -32.20 6.39
CA ILE A 42 0.74 -32.04 4.94
C ILE A 42 2.06 -32.36 4.25
N VAL A 43 2.13 -33.42 3.44
CA VAL A 43 3.34 -33.74 2.65
C VAL A 43 3.26 -33.25 1.20
N LYS A 44 2.05 -32.93 0.73
CA LYS A 44 1.81 -32.35 -0.59
C LYS A 44 0.56 -31.48 -0.59
N MET A 45 0.69 -30.25 -1.07
CA MET A 45 -0.43 -29.42 -1.52
C MET A 45 -0.44 -29.43 -3.05
N THR A 46 -1.62 -29.43 -3.68
CA THR A 46 -1.74 -29.26 -5.13
C THR A 46 -2.81 -28.22 -5.42
N ASP A 47 -2.44 -27.16 -6.15
CA ASP A 47 -3.33 -26.06 -6.49
C ASP A 47 -4.34 -26.42 -7.60
N ALA A 48 -5.13 -25.44 -8.01
CA ALA A 48 -6.18 -25.62 -9.01
C ALA A 48 -5.67 -25.86 -10.45
N LEU A 49 -4.41 -25.51 -10.74
CA LEU A 49 -3.76 -25.76 -12.02
C LEU A 49 -2.96 -27.08 -12.02
N GLY A 50 -2.86 -27.75 -10.88
CA GLY A 50 -2.14 -29.00 -10.72
C GLY A 50 -0.69 -28.84 -10.26
N ASN A 51 -0.27 -27.61 -9.93
CA ASN A 51 1.06 -27.33 -9.42
C ASN A 51 1.17 -27.84 -7.98
N ALA A 52 2.28 -28.48 -7.64
CA ALA A 52 2.42 -29.17 -6.36
C ALA A 52 3.56 -28.62 -5.50
N THR A 53 3.25 -28.31 -4.25
CA THR A 53 4.23 -27.98 -3.22
C THR A 53 4.40 -29.16 -2.28
N LEU A 54 5.64 -29.59 -2.04
CA LEU A 54 5.97 -30.73 -1.19
C LEU A 54 6.61 -30.28 0.11
N TYR A 55 6.35 -31.02 1.18
CA TYR A 55 6.93 -30.75 2.50
C TYR A 55 7.56 -32.02 3.06
N THR A 56 8.72 -31.87 3.69
CA THR A 56 9.31 -32.91 4.53
C THR A 56 9.45 -32.40 5.96
N TYR A 57 9.54 -33.33 6.91
CA TYR A 57 9.53 -33.01 8.33
C TYR A 57 10.58 -33.81 9.08
N ASP A 58 11.09 -33.25 10.17
CA ASP A 58 11.92 -33.99 11.11
C ASP A 58 11.08 -34.84 12.09
N GLU A 59 11.75 -35.49 13.04
CA GLU A 59 11.13 -36.31 14.07
C GLU A 59 10.29 -35.50 15.09
N MET A 60 10.42 -34.17 15.08
CA MET A 60 9.69 -33.23 15.96
C MET A 60 8.54 -32.53 15.23
N ASP A 61 8.14 -33.00 14.04
CA ASP A 61 7.09 -32.43 13.20
C ASP A 61 7.38 -31.03 12.65
N ARG A 62 8.66 -30.62 12.62
CA ARG A 62 9.09 -29.33 12.06
C ARG A 62 9.49 -29.49 10.60
N VAL A 63 9.27 -28.46 9.77
CA VAL A 63 9.51 -28.52 8.31
C VAL A 63 11.01 -28.58 8.01
N LEU A 64 11.47 -29.65 7.38
CA LEU A 64 12.87 -29.75 6.93
C LEU A 64 13.07 -29.15 5.54
N THR A 65 12.13 -29.38 4.63
CA THR A 65 12.20 -28.83 3.27
C THR A 65 10.82 -28.44 2.77
N VAL A 66 10.77 -27.36 2.00
CA VAL A 66 9.66 -27.00 1.13
C VAL A 66 10.16 -27.09 -0.30
N THR A 67 9.49 -27.87 -1.14
CA THR A 67 9.78 -27.94 -2.58
C THR A 67 8.63 -27.32 -3.33
N ASP A 68 8.89 -26.22 -4.05
CA ASP A 68 7.89 -25.57 -4.89
C ASP A 68 7.58 -26.40 -6.15
N ALA A 69 6.60 -25.93 -6.93
CA ALA A 69 6.16 -26.64 -8.13
C ALA A 69 7.16 -26.63 -9.30
N ARG A 70 8.15 -25.73 -9.29
CA ARG A 70 9.28 -25.72 -10.23
C ARG A 70 10.46 -26.59 -9.77
N GLY A 71 10.36 -27.17 -8.57
CA GLY A 71 11.39 -28.00 -7.96
C GLY A 71 12.43 -27.22 -7.15
N GLY A 72 12.22 -25.93 -6.91
CA GLY A 72 13.04 -25.13 -6.00
C GLY A 72 12.90 -25.65 -4.58
N VAL A 73 14.02 -25.95 -3.90
CA VAL A 73 14.02 -26.51 -2.55
C VAL A 73 14.55 -25.48 -1.55
N THR A 74 13.69 -25.03 -0.65
CA THR A 74 14.12 -24.31 0.56
C THR A 74 14.23 -25.31 1.70
N SER A 75 15.33 -25.28 2.45
CA SER A 75 15.58 -26.19 3.56
C SER A 75 15.87 -25.44 4.86
N TYR A 76 15.47 -26.05 5.97
CA TYR A 76 15.60 -25.48 7.30
C TYR A 76 16.36 -26.43 8.23
N THR A 77 17.20 -25.85 9.07
CA THR A 77 17.73 -26.53 10.25
C THR A 77 17.21 -25.87 11.51
N TYR A 78 17.29 -26.56 12.64
CA TYR A 78 16.75 -26.07 13.89
C TYR A 78 17.75 -26.21 15.02
N THR A 79 17.73 -25.25 15.93
CA THR A 79 18.39 -25.32 17.22
C THR A 79 17.77 -26.43 18.09
N ASP A 80 18.51 -26.87 19.11
CA ASP A 80 18.01 -27.82 20.13
C ASP A 80 16.74 -27.33 20.84
N ARG A 81 16.46 -26.02 20.80
CA ARG A 81 15.28 -25.40 21.43
C ARG A 81 14.08 -25.27 20.51
N GLY A 82 14.18 -25.61 19.23
CA GLY A 82 13.05 -25.52 18.29
C GLY A 82 13.11 -24.35 17.31
N ASN A 83 13.96 -23.35 17.54
CA ASN A 83 14.06 -22.19 16.63
C ASN A 83 14.80 -22.56 15.35
N VAL A 84 14.43 -21.93 14.22
CA VAL A 84 15.14 -22.09 12.93
C VAL A 84 16.58 -21.63 13.10
N ALA A 85 17.56 -22.51 12.91
CA ALA A 85 18.98 -22.16 13.00
C ALA A 85 19.54 -21.68 11.67
N THR A 86 19.11 -22.30 10.56
CA THR A 86 19.47 -21.88 9.21
C THR A 86 18.29 -22.04 8.26
N GLU A 87 18.23 -21.17 7.28
CA GLU A 87 17.41 -21.29 6.08
C GLU A 87 18.34 -21.30 4.87
N THR A 88 18.23 -22.31 4.01
CA THR A 88 18.97 -22.40 2.75
C THR A 88 17.98 -22.40 1.60
N ASN A 89 18.07 -21.40 0.73
CA ASN A 89 17.17 -21.25 -0.41
C ASN A 89 17.54 -22.18 -1.58
N ALA A 90 16.72 -22.17 -2.63
CA ALA A 90 16.86 -23.07 -3.77
C ALA A 90 18.16 -22.90 -4.59
N GLU A 91 18.83 -21.74 -4.49
CA GLU A 91 20.12 -21.47 -5.16
C GLU A 91 21.32 -21.76 -4.23
N GLY A 92 21.05 -22.23 -3.00
CA GLY A 92 22.07 -22.64 -2.03
C GLY A 92 22.58 -21.53 -1.11
N TYR A 93 22.03 -20.32 -1.20
CA TYR A 93 22.37 -19.25 -0.26
C TYR A 93 21.74 -19.53 1.10
N THR A 94 22.54 -19.38 2.15
CA THR A 94 22.14 -19.73 3.52
C THR A 94 22.13 -18.50 4.41
N VAL A 95 21.01 -18.29 5.10
CA VAL A 95 20.86 -17.34 6.21
C VAL A 95 20.91 -18.13 7.52
N SER A 96 21.64 -17.64 8.52
CA SER A 96 21.69 -18.26 9.85
C SER A 96 21.18 -17.33 10.94
N TYR A 97 20.59 -17.92 11.97
CA TYR A 97 19.93 -17.23 13.06
C TYR A 97 20.44 -17.76 14.40
N GLU A 98 20.76 -16.84 15.30
CA GLU A 98 21.14 -17.16 16.68
C GLU A 98 20.12 -16.55 17.65
N TYR A 99 19.82 -17.27 18.74
CA TYR A 99 18.80 -16.89 19.71
C TYR A 99 19.33 -16.94 21.14
N ASP A 100 18.75 -16.12 22.00
CA ASP A 100 19.01 -16.17 23.43
C ASP A 100 18.26 -17.30 24.16
N GLY A 101 18.31 -17.29 25.49
CA GLY A 101 17.59 -18.21 26.38
C GLY A 101 16.07 -18.17 26.28
N ARG A 102 15.51 -17.09 25.70
CA ARG A 102 14.07 -16.75 25.68
C ARG A 102 13.49 -16.76 24.28
N HIS A 103 14.23 -17.27 23.30
CA HIS A 103 13.84 -17.35 21.89
C HIS A 103 13.82 -15.99 21.16
N ASN A 104 14.46 -14.96 21.72
CA ASN A 104 14.68 -13.71 20.99
C ASN A 104 15.85 -13.90 20.02
N MET A 105 15.69 -13.47 18.77
CA MET A 105 16.73 -13.55 17.74
C MET A 105 17.82 -12.51 18.02
N VAL A 106 19.01 -12.92 18.46
CA VAL A 106 20.11 -11.99 18.79
C VAL A 106 21.06 -11.72 17.63
N LYS A 107 21.02 -12.55 16.57
CA LYS A 107 21.85 -12.36 15.38
C LYS A 107 21.25 -13.03 14.16
N LYS A 108 21.29 -12.33 13.02
CA LYS A 108 20.98 -12.83 11.68
C LYS A 108 22.24 -12.68 10.83
N THR A 109 22.71 -13.75 10.18
CA THR A 109 23.89 -13.71 9.30
C THR A 109 23.48 -14.06 7.88
N THR A 110 23.75 -13.16 6.94
CA THR A 110 23.53 -13.34 5.50
C THR A 110 24.88 -13.40 4.77
N VAL A 111 24.86 -13.45 3.44
CA VAL A 111 26.09 -13.42 2.63
C VAL A 111 26.87 -12.10 2.74
N ASP A 112 26.18 -11.02 3.11
CA ASP A 112 26.74 -9.68 3.21
C ASP A 112 27.24 -9.34 4.64
N GLY A 113 26.90 -10.17 5.64
CA GLY A 113 27.38 -10.01 7.02
C GLY A 113 26.34 -10.29 8.08
N SER A 114 26.60 -9.87 9.32
CA SER A 114 25.72 -10.13 10.47
C SER A 114 25.04 -8.87 10.99
N THR A 115 23.72 -8.94 11.19
CA THR A 115 22.94 -7.97 11.97
C THR A 115 22.74 -8.54 13.37
N THR A 116 22.99 -7.76 14.43
CA THR A 116 22.75 -8.17 15.82
C THR A 116 21.64 -7.38 16.48
N TYR A 117 20.93 -8.02 17.40
CA TYR A 117 19.77 -7.48 18.09
C TYR A 117 19.97 -7.60 19.60
N ILE A 118 19.61 -6.55 20.33
CA ILE A 118 19.69 -6.51 21.79
C ILE A 118 18.29 -6.28 22.35
N TYR A 119 17.93 -7.08 23.35
CA TYR A 119 16.64 -7.01 24.02
C TYR A 119 16.82 -6.63 25.48
N ASP A 120 15.82 -5.96 26.05
CA ASP A 120 15.77 -5.72 27.48
C ASP A 120 15.24 -6.94 28.27
N ALA A 121 15.15 -6.81 29.59
CA ALA A 121 14.69 -7.88 30.47
C ALA A 121 13.21 -8.27 30.27
N LEU A 122 12.43 -7.50 29.50
CA LEU A 122 11.04 -7.75 29.13
C LEU A 122 10.91 -8.25 27.68
N ASP A 123 12.02 -8.65 27.05
CA ASP A 123 12.07 -9.18 25.68
C ASP A 123 11.67 -8.15 24.60
N ARG A 124 11.86 -6.86 24.90
CA ARG A 124 11.62 -5.76 23.95
C ARG A 124 12.93 -5.37 23.27
N LEU A 125 12.90 -5.18 21.95
CA LEU A 125 14.06 -4.82 21.13
C LEU A 125 14.53 -3.39 21.45
N VAL A 126 15.76 -3.24 21.97
CA VAL A 126 16.32 -1.93 22.35
C VAL A 126 17.42 -1.45 21.41
N SER A 127 18.01 -2.34 20.62
CA SER A 127 19.07 -1.96 19.68
C SER A 127 19.21 -2.96 18.54
N ILE A 128 19.44 -2.43 17.33
CA ILE A 128 19.79 -3.17 16.12
C ILE A 128 21.14 -2.66 15.64
N THR A 129 22.10 -3.55 15.39
CA THR A 129 23.40 -3.20 14.79
C THR A 129 23.55 -3.89 13.44
N THR A 130 23.71 -3.11 12.38
CA THR A 130 23.87 -3.59 10.99
C THR A 130 25.29 -4.09 10.71
N PRO A 131 25.53 -4.82 9.60
CA PRO A 131 26.84 -5.39 9.28
C PRO A 131 28.00 -4.38 9.16
N ASP A 132 27.71 -3.14 8.82
CA ASP A 132 28.65 -2.00 8.80
C ASP A 132 28.99 -1.46 10.21
N GLY A 133 28.39 -2.01 11.26
CA GLY A 133 28.59 -1.63 12.66
C GLY A 133 27.74 -0.45 13.13
N LYS A 134 26.84 0.07 12.30
CA LYS A 134 25.94 1.19 12.67
C LYS A 134 24.75 0.68 13.48
N THR A 135 24.23 1.52 14.37
CA THR A 135 23.26 1.08 15.39
C THR A 135 22.07 2.01 15.49
N GLU A 136 20.86 1.44 15.46
CA GLU A 136 19.60 2.10 15.85
C GLU A 136 19.21 1.66 17.26
N THR A 137 18.54 2.52 18.03
CA THR A 137 18.09 2.21 19.40
C THR A 137 16.66 2.67 19.69
N PHE A 138 16.00 1.97 20.63
CA PHE A 138 14.61 2.22 21.02
C PHE A 138 14.46 2.33 22.54
N GLU A 139 13.67 3.29 22.99
CA GLU A 139 13.31 3.49 24.40
C GLU A 139 11.81 3.23 24.60
N TYR A 140 11.47 2.53 25.68
CA TYR A 140 10.09 2.15 26.00
C TYR A 140 9.62 2.71 27.34
N ASN A 141 8.33 3.02 27.44
CA ASN A 141 7.69 3.28 28.72
C ASN A 141 7.46 1.99 29.53
N GLY A 142 6.87 2.14 30.72
CA GLY A 142 6.52 1.00 31.60
C GLY A 142 5.45 0.05 31.04
N GLU A 143 4.71 0.47 30.01
CA GLU A 143 3.66 -0.33 29.35
C GLU A 143 4.16 -1.07 28.10
N GLY A 144 5.45 -0.91 27.73
CA GLY A 144 6.00 -1.54 26.54
C GLY A 144 5.76 -0.79 25.24
N LYS A 145 5.39 0.49 25.30
CA LYS A 145 5.26 1.34 24.11
C LYS A 145 6.53 2.15 23.87
N ILE A 146 6.92 2.28 22.59
CA ILE A 146 8.06 3.10 22.17
C ILE A 146 7.75 4.56 22.49
N ILE A 147 8.66 5.21 23.20
CA ILE A 147 8.63 6.64 23.52
C ILE A 147 9.81 7.39 22.90
N SER A 148 10.79 6.68 22.36
CA SER A 148 11.81 7.26 21.52
C SER A 148 12.48 6.25 20.62
N SER A 149 12.86 6.68 19.43
CA SER A 149 13.78 6.01 18.51
C SER A 149 14.97 6.91 18.24
N THR A 150 16.16 6.33 18.09
CA THR A 150 17.37 7.04 17.67
C THR A 150 17.97 6.28 16.50
N ASP A 151 18.08 6.94 15.35
CA ASP A 151 18.60 6.37 14.11
C ASP A 151 20.11 6.08 14.17
N LYS A 152 20.65 5.57 13.06
CA LYS A 152 22.07 5.23 12.90
C LYS A 152 23.01 6.45 12.94
N GLY A 153 22.49 7.65 12.65
CA GLY A 153 23.21 8.92 12.70
C GLY A 153 23.16 9.60 14.08
N GLY A 154 22.37 9.07 15.01
CA GLY A 154 22.16 9.63 16.34
C GLY A 154 21.03 10.65 16.44
N HIS A 155 20.19 10.78 15.40
CA HIS A 155 19.03 11.66 15.38
C HIS A 155 17.86 11.00 16.13
N LYS A 156 17.23 11.74 17.05
CA LYS A 156 16.29 11.19 18.03
C LYS A 156 14.87 11.72 17.85
N THR A 157 13.93 10.83 17.52
CA THR A 157 12.49 11.10 17.52
C THR A 157 11.86 10.64 18.82
N ARG A 158 10.95 11.42 19.40
CA ARG A 158 10.28 11.12 20.68
C ARG A 158 8.76 11.14 20.55
N TYR A 159 8.10 10.31 21.33
CA TYR A 159 6.64 10.18 21.35
C TYR A 159 6.11 10.40 22.76
N LYS A 160 5.08 11.25 22.88
CA LYS A 160 4.25 11.30 24.10
C LYS A 160 2.97 10.53 23.85
N LEU A 161 2.59 9.73 24.84
CA LEU A 161 1.46 8.83 24.76
C LEU A 161 0.38 9.24 25.76
N ASP A 162 -0.88 9.02 25.41
CA ASP A 162 -1.98 9.06 26.36
C ASP A 162 -2.07 7.75 27.19
N ALA A 163 -3.05 7.69 28.10
CA ALA A 163 -3.29 6.52 28.95
C ALA A 163 -3.81 5.27 28.19
N ASN A 164 -4.24 5.42 26.93
CA ASN A 164 -4.68 4.32 26.08
C ASN A 164 -3.53 3.78 25.19
N GLY A 165 -2.38 4.47 25.20
CA GLY A 165 -1.19 4.18 24.43
C GLY A 165 -1.17 4.82 23.04
N ASN A 166 -2.05 5.80 22.77
CA ASN A 166 -2.07 6.54 21.51
C ASN A 166 -1.00 7.63 21.54
N ILE A 167 -0.36 7.89 20.39
CA ILE A 167 0.61 8.99 20.26
C ILE A 167 -0.16 10.31 20.21
N VAL A 168 0.04 11.18 21.20
CA VAL A 168 -0.55 12.53 21.29
C VAL A 168 0.42 13.63 20.86
N GLU A 169 1.72 13.34 20.84
CA GLU A 169 2.74 14.26 20.34
C GLU A 169 3.92 13.47 19.79
N THR A 170 4.36 13.84 18.60
CA THR A 170 5.61 13.38 18.00
C THR A 170 6.55 14.56 17.91
N ILE A 171 7.76 14.39 18.44
CA ILE A 171 8.83 15.37 18.41
C ILE A 171 9.94 14.80 17.54
N ASP A 172 10.20 15.43 16.41
CA ASP A 172 11.24 14.98 15.48
C ASP A 172 12.66 15.29 15.99
N ALA A 173 13.67 14.89 15.22
CA ALA A 173 15.07 15.08 15.59
C ALA A 173 15.53 16.55 15.63
N MET A 174 14.83 17.45 14.94
CA MET A 174 15.08 18.89 14.97
C MET A 174 14.29 19.60 16.09
N GLY A 175 13.38 18.88 16.76
CA GLY A 175 12.56 19.38 17.85
C GLY A 175 11.19 19.92 17.43
N ASN A 176 10.79 19.74 16.17
CA ASN A 176 9.47 20.16 15.71
C ASN A 176 8.41 19.20 16.25
N SER A 177 7.23 19.73 16.55
CA SER A 177 6.15 18.98 17.21
C SER A 177 4.92 18.85 16.32
N ALA A 178 4.38 17.63 16.24
CA ALA A 178 3.06 17.34 15.70
C ALA A 178 2.17 16.79 16.82
N LEU A 179 0.94 17.30 16.94
CA LEU A 179 0.00 16.94 18.00
C LEU A 179 -1.21 16.18 17.45
N PHE A 180 -1.70 15.23 18.23
CA PHE A 180 -2.82 14.36 17.89
C PHE A 180 -3.79 14.30 19.06
N GLU A 181 -5.08 14.54 18.80
CA GLU A 181 -6.13 14.46 19.82
C GLU A 181 -7.12 13.37 19.45
N TYR A 182 -7.45 12.52 20.42
CA TYR A 182 -8.36 11.39 20.25
C TYR A 182 -9.62 11.58 21.08
N ASP A 183 -10.74 11.02 20.61
CA ASP A 183 -11.95 10.91 21.41
C ASP A 183 -11.87 9.74 22.42
N SER A 184 -12.94 9.56 23.20
CA SER A 184 -13.02 8.46 24.18
C SER A 184 -13.13 7.06 23.57
N MET A 185 -13.34 6.96 22.25
CA MET A 185 -13.37 5.70 21.49
C MET A 185 -12.03 5.42 20.80
N ASN A 186 -11.01 6.25 21.03
CA ASN A 186 -9.69 6.23 20.37
C ASN A 186 -9.72 6.60 18.88
N ASN A 187 -10.74 7.33 18.41
CA ASN A 187 -10.71 7.90 17.05
C ASN A 187 -9.90 9.21 17.05
N LEU A 188 -9.04 9.42 16.06
CA LEU A 188 -8.24 10.64 15.90
C LEU A 188 -9.10 11.79 15.36
N ILE A 189 -9.49 12.71 16.24
CA ILE A 189 -10.41 13.82 15.91
C ILE A 189 -9.70 15.09 15.46
N LYS A 190 -8.39 15.21 15.69
CA LYS A 190 -7.63 16.40 15.30
C LYS A 190 -6.14 16.12 15.15
N THR A 191 -5.56 16.63 14.07
CA THR A 191 -4.11 16.80 13.91
C THR A 191 -3.76 18.28 14.03
N SER A 192 -2.63 18.59 14.67
CA SER A 192 -2.05 19.93 14.69
C SER A 192 -0.59 19.84 14.28
N MET A 193 -0.24 20.39 13.12
CA MET A 193 1.13 20.42 12.60
C MET A 193 1.70 21.83 12.80
N HIS A 194 2.83 21.95 13.51
CA HIS A 194 3.41 23.26 13.84
C HIS A 194 4.35 23.72 12.73
N ARG A 195 3.95 24.76 11.98
CA ARG A 195 4.74 25.37 10.92
C ARG A 195 5.47 26.61 11.42
N ILE A 196 6.79 26.55 11.41
CA ILE A 196 7.71 27.60 11.78
C ILE A 196 8.60 27.86 10.57
N ASP A 197 8.48 29.05 10.00
CA ASP A 197 9.42 29.58 9.03
C ASP A 197 10.05 30.86 9.60
N THR A 198 11.30 30.72 10.02
CA THR A 198 12.05 31.82 10.64
C THR A 198 12.45 32.90 9.63
N GLN A 199 12.58 32.56 8.35
CA GLN A 199 12.91 33.52 7.29
C GLN A 199 11.75 34.51 7.09
N ASP A 200 10.53 34.00 7.17
CA ASP A 200 9.31 34.76 6.89
C ASP A 200 8.54 35.19 8.14
N ASN A 201 9.09 34.89 9.31
CA ASN A 201 8.45 35.17 10.59
C ASN A 201 7.04 34.55 10.68
N VAL A 202 6.93 33.28 10.26
CA VAL A 202 5.72 32.46 10.38
C VAL A 202 5.88 31.52 11.57
N ASP A 203 4.85 31.47 12.41
CA ASP A 203 4.72 30.56 13.56
C ASP A 203 3.21 30.25 13.71
N GLU A 204 2.76 29.22 13.02
CA GLU A 204 1.34 28.90 12.82
C GLU A 204 1.07 27.40 12.96
N TRP A 205 -0.15 27.04 13.32
CA TRP A 205 -0.58 25.65 13.39
C TRP A 205 -1.53 25.32 12.25
N GLU A 206 -1.21 24.25 11.52
CA GLU A 206 -2.11 23.65 10.54
C GLU A 206 -2.99 22.63 11.26
N ILE A 207 -4.30 22.85 11.23
CA ILE A 207 -5.26 22.05 11.98
C ILE A 207 -6.19 21.33 11.01
N THR A 208 -6.19 20.00 11.05
CA THR A 208 -7.22 19.20 10.38
C THR A 208 -8.10 18.55 11.44
N LEU A 209 -9.42 18.63 11.23
CA LEU A 209 -10.44 18.09 12.15
C LEU A 209 -11.19 16.94 11.50
N TYR A 210 -11.52 15.92 12.29
CA TYR A 210 -12.27 14.75 11.86
C TYR A 210 -13.48 14.53 12.76
N GLU A 211 -14.61 14.14 12.17
CA GLU A 211 -15.80 13.68 12.88
C GLU A 211 -16.09 12.22 12.48
N PHE A 212 -16.52 11.38 13.42
CA PHE A 212 -16.76 9.95 13.19
C PHE A 212 -18.20 9.55 13.51
N ASP A 213 -18.68 8.47 12.88
CA ASP A 213 -19.90 7.80 13.30
C ASP A 213 -19.66 6.90 14.52
N GLY A 214 -20.72 6.29 15.05
CA GLY A 214 -20.63 5.40 16.22
C GLY A 214 -19.87 4.09 15.99
N ARG A 215 -19.39 3.83 14.77
CA ARG A 215 -18.54 2.68 14.40
C ARG A 215 -17.08 3.07 14.23
N GLY A 216 -16.73 4.35 14.37
CA GLY A 216 -15.38 4.85 14.15
C GLY A 216 -15.05 5.13 12.67
N LEU A 217 -16.06 5.24 11.80
CA LEU A 217 -15.85 5.62 10.39
C LEU A 217 -15.91 7.15 10.24
N VAL A 218 -14.96 7.74 9.51
CA VAL A 218 -14.89 9.20 9.34
C VAL A 218 -16.06 9.72 8.52
N THR A 219 -16.86 10.63 9.06
CA THR A 219 -18.03 11.22 8.39
C THR A 219 -17.77 12.61 7.85
N LYS A 220 -16.75 13.29 8.37
CA LYS A 220 -16.39 14.64 7.94
C LYS A 220 -14.94 14.93 8.26
N GLU A 221 -14.31 15.63 7.33
CA GLU A 221 -12.97 16.17 7.45
C GLU A 221 -13.02 17.68 7.18
N VAL A 222 -12.30 18.47 7.99
CA VAL A 222 -12.10 19.90 7.77
C VAL A 222 -10.61 20.17 7.74
N ASN A 223 -10.07 20.55 6.58
CA ASN A 223 -8.65 20.83 6.45
C ASN A 223 -8.27 22.20 7.04
N ALA A 224 -6.97 22.50 7.05
CA ALA A 224 -6.43 23.72 7.65
C ALA A 224 -6.87 25.05 7.00
N LEU A 225 -7.44 25.03 5.79
CA LEU A 225 -8.07 26.21 5.16
C LEU A 225 -9.59 26.27 5.38
N GLY A 226 -10.16 25.29 6.09
CA GLY A 226 -11.60 25.20 6.35
C GLY A 226 -12.41 24.58 5.20
N SER A 227 -11.77 23.99 4.19
CA SER A 227 -12.46 23.16 3.21
C SER A 227 -12.99 21.89 3.87
N VAL A 228 -14.18 21.45 3.45
CA VAL A 228 -14.91 20.36 4.10
C VAL A 228 -15.13 19.23 3.09
N THR A 229 -14.75 18.01 3.48
CA THR A 229 -15.11 16.77 2.78
C THR A 229 -16.03 15.97 3.69
N THR A 230 -17.09 15.36 3.15
CA THR A 230 -18.01 14.52 3.93
C THR A 230 -18.19 13.13 3.34
N TYR A 231 -18.46 12.16 4.21
CA TYR A 231 -18.59 10.76 3.88
C TYR A 231 -19.86 10.20 4.51
N VAL A 232 -20.55 9.33 3.76
CA VAL A 232 -21.71 8.59 4.25
C VAL A 232 -21.49 7.13 3.95
N TYR A 233 -21.75 6.26 4.92
CA TYR A 233 -21.58 4.82 4.78
C TYR A 233 -22.92 4.10 4.83
N ASP A 234 -22.98 2.91 4.24
CA ASP A 234 -24.08 1.98 4.43
C ASP A 234 -24.00 1.25 5.80
N GLY A 235 -24.89 0.27 6.03
CA GLY A 235 -24.92 -0.51 7.27
C GLY A 235 -23.72 -1.45 7.46
N ASN A 236 -23.08 -1.89 6.37
CA ASN A 236 -21.88 -2.74 6.38
C ASN A 236 -20.60 -1.92 6.55
N GLY A 237 -20.71 -0.58 6.48
CA GLY A 237 -19.59 0.34 6.61
C GLY A 237 -18.91 0.65 5.27
N ASN A 238 -19.56 0.32 4.15
CA ASN A 238 -19.06 0.66 2.83
C ASN A 238 -19.39 2.10 2.50
N LEU A 239 -18.47 2.81 1.83
CA LEU A 239 -18.62 4.22 1.51
C LEU A 239 -19.75 4.41 0.48
N LYS A 240 -20.90 4.93 0.89
CA LYS A 240 -22.04 5.16 0.01
C LYS A 240 -21.91 6.45 -0.80
N THR A 241 -21.46 7.53 -0.15
CA THR A 241 -21.23 8.82 -0.83
C THR A 241 -20.03 9.55 -0.26
N LYS A 242 -19.27 10.22 -1.13
CA LYS A 242 -18.24 11.20 -0.78
C LYS A 242 -18.61 12.55 -1.38
N THR A 243 -18.67 13.60 -0.58
CA THR A 243 -18.81 14.97 -1.06
C THR A 243 -17.48 15.69 -0.88
N ASP A 244 -16.84 16.08 -1.98
CA ASP A 244 -15.56 16.78 -1.94
C ASP A 244 -15.69 18.25 -1.54
N ALA A 245 -14.55 18.93 -1.39
CA ALA A 245 -14.47 20.32 -0.97
C ALA A 245 -15.09 21.33 -1.96
N ASP A 246 -15.26 20.96 -3.23
CA ASP A 246 -15.97 21.74 -4.25
C ASP A 246 -17.48 21.43 -4.29
N GLY A 247 -17.94 20.49 -3.45
CA GLY A 247 -19.33 20.07 -3.36
C GLY A 247 -19.75 19.05 -4.42
N LYS A 248 -18.80 18.42 -5.13
CA LYS A 248 -19.11 17.31 -6.05
C LYS A 248 -19.37 16.05 -5.23
N VAL A 249 -20.40 15.31 -5.60
CA VAL A 249 -20.84 14.10 -4.88
C VAL A 249 -20.52 12.86 -5.70
N THR A 250 -19.64 12.03 -5.19
CA THR A 250 -19.38 10.67 -5.71
C THR A 250 -20.28 9.69 -4.98
N VAL A 251 -20.97 8.81 -5.72
CA VAL A 251 -21.87 7.78 -5.20
C VAL A 251 -21.34 6.41 -5.58
N TYR A 252 -21.30 5.50 -4.62
CA TYR A 252 -20.82 4.13 -4.81
C TYR A 252 -21.96 3.14 -4.57
N ALA A 253 -21.97 2.05 -5.34
CA ALA A 253 -22.86 0.92 -5.14
C ALA A 253 -22.05 -0.36 -5.00
N TYR A 254 -22.56 -1.29 -4.19
CA TYR A 254 -21.87 -2.53 -3.83
C TYR A 254 -22.76 -3.74 -4.13
N ASN A 255 -22.14 -4.90 -4.37
CA ASN A 255 -22.84 -6.18 -4.35
C ASN A 255 -22.90 -6.75 -2.91
N GLY A 256 -23.47 -7.94 -2.75
CA GLY A 256 -23.60 -8.64 -1.47
C GLY A 256 -22.28 -9.12 -0.84
N LEU A 257 -21.15 -9.04 -1.57
CA LEU A 257 -19.80 -9.28 -1.07
C LEU A 257 -19.05 -7.97 -0.75
N ASP A 258 -19.78 -6.84 -0.67
CA ASP A 258 -19.23 -5.51 -0.40
C ASP A 258 -18.17 -5.06 -1.44
N MET A 259 -18.25 -5.58 -2.68
CA MET A 259 -17.42 -5.14 -3.82
C MET A 259 -18.13 -4.06 -4.61
N ILE A 260 -17.44 -2.99 -5.00
CA ILE A 260 -18.05 -1.88 -5.74
C ILE A 260 -18.49 -2.32 -7.14
N THR A 261 -19.78 -2.22 -7.42
CA THR A 261 -20.35 -2.53 -8.74
C THR A 261 -20.52 -1.29 -9.62
N SER A 262 -20.56 -0.10 -9.03
CA SER A 262 -20.59 1.14 -9.80
C SER A 262 -20.11 2.34 -8.99
N ILE A 263 -19.51 3.30 -9.68
CA ILE A 263 -19.18 4.63 -9.14
C ILE A 263 -19.77 5.68 -10.07
N ASN A 264 -20.48 6.65 -9.51
CA ASN A 264 -20.95 7.84 -10.21
C ASN A 264 -20.24 9.06 -9.63
N TYR A 265 -19.38 9.72 -10.41
CA TYR A 265 -18.50 10.79 -9.93
C TYR A 265 -19.14 12.19 -9.95
N ASN A 266 -20.44 12.32 -10.25
CA ASN A 266 -21.08 13.57 -10.69
C ASN A 266 -20.56 13.99 -12.10
N GLY A 267 -21.14 15.03 -12.71
CA GLY A 267 -20.63 15.60 -13.97
C GLY A 267 -20.82 14.77 -15.24
N GLY A 268 -21.32 13.53 -15.12
CA GLY A 268 -21.63 12.63 -16.24
C GLY A 268 -20.67 11.44 -16.38
N LYS A 269 -19.59 11.37 -15.58
CA LYS A 269 -18.74 10.18 -15.49
C LYS A 269 -19.30 9.15 -14.54
N GLU A 270 -19.49 7.95 -15.07
CA GLU A 270 -19.87 6.76 -14.32
C GLU A 270 -19.08 5.55 -14.80
N VAL A 271 -18.96 4.56 -13.93
CA VAL A 271 -18.38 3.25 -14.21
C VAL A 271 -19.25 2.17 -13.62
N SER A 272 -19.31 1.03 -14.31
CA SER A 272 -19.77 -0.24 -13.76
C SER A 272 -18.66 -1.30 -13.80
N TYR A 273 -18.52 -2.05 -12.71
CA TYR A 273 -17.59 -3.18 -12.60
C TYR A 273 -18.36 -4.50 -12.53
N ARG A 274 -17.78 -5.55 -13.11
CA ARG A 274 -18.26 -6.93 -12.98
C ARG A 274 -17.15 -7.81 -12.45
N TYR A 275 -17.50 -8.65 -11.50
CA TYR A 275 -16.61 -9.62 -10.88
C TYR A 275 -17.01 -11.05 -11.27
N ASN A 276 -16.05 -11.97 -11.18
CA ASN A 276 -16.36 -13.39 -11.13
C ASN A 276 -16.85 -13.77 -9.71
N LYS A 277 -17.13 -15.06 -9.45
CA LYS A 277 -17.68 -15.52 -8.17
C LYS A 277 -16.68 -15.51 -7.02
N VAL A 278 -15.38 -15.35 -7.29
CA VAL A 278 -14.34 -15.26 -6.25
C VAL A 278 -13.86 -13.83 -6.03
N GLY A 279 -14.43 -12.86 -6.77
CA GLY A 279 -14.18 -11.44 -6.58
C GLY A 279 -13.18 -10.81 -7.54
N ASP A 280 -12.70 -11.54 -8.55
CA ASP A 280 -11.76 -10.96 -9.52
C ASP A 280 -12.50 -10.05 -10.50
N LEU A 281 -11.93 -8.87 -10.76
CA LEU A 281 -12.45 -7.93 -11.76
C LEU A 281 -12.31 -8.54 -13.16
N VAL A 282 -13.44 -8.75 -13.85
CA VAL A 282 -13.48 -9.35 -15.20
C VAL A 282 -14.00 -8.39 -16.26
N GLU A 283 -14.60 -7.27 -15.83
CA GLU A 283 -15.08 -6.24 -16.74
C GLU A 283 -15.18 -4.89 -16.05
N MET A 284 -14.74 -3.86 -16.76
CA MET A 284 -14.92 -2.46 -16.42
C MET A 284 -15.56 -1.78 -17.62
N ASN A 285 -16.64 -1.04 -17.40
CA ASN A 285 -17.29 -0.25 -18.43
C ASN A 285 -17.47 1.18 -17.92
N ASP A 286 -16.70 2.11 -18.48
CA ASP A 286 -16.65 3.52 -18.08
C ASP A 286 -16.75 4.46 -19.29
N TRP A 287 -16.47 5.75 -19.09
CA TRP A 287 -16.51 6.77 -20.14
C TRP A 287 -15.48 6.57 -21.27
N THR A 288 -14.47 5.71 -21.08
CA THR A 288 -13.51 5.32 -22.11
C THR A 288 -14.00 4.13 -22.95
N GLY A 289 -15.00 3.40 -22.45
CA GLY A 289 -15.58 2.20 -23.05
C GLY A 289 -15.41 0.97 -22.17
N LYS A 290 -15.55 -0.21 -22.78
CA LYS A 290 -15.45 -1.50 -22.10
C LYS A 290 -14.03 -2.04 -22.17
N THR A 291 -13.45 -2.34 -21.02
CA THR A 291 -12.25 -3.15 -20.84
C THR A 291 -12.64 -4.48 -20.20
N SER A 292 -12.09 -5.59 -20.69
CA SER A 292 -12.36 -6.93 -20.13
C SER A 292 -11.08 -7.65 -19.74
N PHE A 293 -11.17 -8.44 -18.66
CA PHE A 293 -10.09 -9.24 -18.11
C PHE A 293 -10.50 -10.71 -18.10
N GLU A 294 -9.59 -11.59 -18.52
CA GLU A 294 -9.69 -13.02 -18.30
C GLU A 294 -8.65 -13.40 -17.23
N VAL A 295 -9.09 -14.17 -16.24
CA VAL A 295 -8.26 -14.66 -15.13
C VAL A 295 -8.23 -16.18 -15.10
N ASP A 296 -7.13 -16.76 -14.65
CA ASP A 296 -7.04 -18.20 -14.42
C ASP A 296 -7.62 -18.63 -13.06
N LEU A 297 -7.55 -19.93 -12.77
CA LEU A 297 -8.07 -20.50 -11.51
C LEU A 297 -7.23 -20.14 -10.26
N LEU A 298 -6.13 -19.40 -10.43
CA LEU A 298 -5.32 -18.82 -9.36
C LEU A 298 -5.46 -17.29 -9.32
N ASN A 299 -6.50 -16.75 -9.96
CA ASN A 299 -6.85 -15.34 -9.98
C ASN A 299 -5.79 -14.44 -10.66
N ARG A 300 -5.00 -15.00 -11.59
CA ARG A 300 -3.99 -14.23 -12.34
C ARG A 300 -4.57 -13.80 -13.69
N ILE A 301 -4.39 -12.54 -14.08
CA ILE A 301 -4.84 -12.02 -15.38
C ILE A 301 -4.08 -12.72 -16.52
N THR A 302 -4.76 -13.53 -17.33
CA THR A 302 -4.17 -14.17 -18.51
C THR A 302 -4.39 -13.37 -19.78
N ARG A 303 -5.38 -12.48 -19.79
CA ARG A 303 -5.69 -11.66 -20.96
C ARG A 303 -6.41 -10.37 -20.60
N THR A 304 -6.03 -9.29 -21.26
CA THR A 304 -6.79 -8.04 -21.25
C THR A 304 -7.24 -7.67 -22.65
N THR A 305 -8.39 -7.01 -22.75
CA THR A 305 -8.86 -6.36 -23.98
C THR A 305 -9.30 -4.95 -23.65
N ASP A 306 -8.64 -3.96 -24.24
CA ASP A 306 -8.93 -2.55 -24.02
C ASP A 306 -10.18 -2.08 -24.81
N THR A 307 -10.53 -0.81 -24.63
CA THR A 307 -11.72 -0.20 -25.23
C THR A 307 -11.66 -0.05 -26.76
N LYS A 308 -10.46 -0.21 -27.34
CA LYS A 308 -10.19 -0.18 -28.79
C LYS A 308 -10.02 -1.60 -29.36
N GLY A 309 -10.24 -2.63 -28.55
CA GLY A 309 -10.12 -4.04 -28.94
C GLY A 309 -8.69 -4.55 -29.06
N LYS A 310 -7.69 -3.82 -28.51
CA LYS A 310 -6.31 -4.29 -28.43
C LYS A 310 -6.20 -5.33 -27.32
N VAL A 311 -5.49 -6.41 -27.60
CA VAL A 311 -5.40 -7.58 -26.72
C VAL A 311 -3.97 -7.77 -26.26
N VAL A 312 -3.78 -7.91 -24.95
CA VAL A 312 -2.53 -8.39 -24.34
C VAL A 312 -2.79 -9.73 -23.70
N GLU A 313 -1.90 -10.70 -23.91
CA GLU A 313 -1.99 -12.03 -23.30
C GLU A 313 -0.75 -12.29 -22.43
N TYR A 314 -0.98 -12.94 -21.29
CA TYR A 314 0.04 -13.26 -20.29
C TYR A 314 0.08 -14.76 -20.04
N ASN A 315 1.28 -15.29 -19.85
CA ASN A 315 1.48 -16.65 -19.38
C ASN A 315 2.30 -16.63 -18.09
N TYR A 316 2.13 -17.67 -17.27
CA TYR A 316 2.80 -17.81 -15.98
C TYR A 316 3.41 -19.19 -15.84
N ASP A 317 4.44 -19.31 -15.01
CA ASP A 317 4.98 -20.60 -14.56
C ASP A 317 4.17 -21.17 -13.38
N GLU A 318 4.60 -22.33 -12.90
CA GLU A 318 3.96 -23.07 -11.80
C GLU A 318 4.06 -22.35 -10.43
N THR A 319 4.88 -21.30 -10.32
CA THR A 319 5.04 -20.48 -9.10
C THR A 319 4.45 -19.07 -9.23
N GLY A 320 3.86 -18.72 -10.38
CA GLY A 320 3.24 -17.41 -10.58
C GLY A 320 4.12 -16.36 -11.25
N ASN A 321 5.32 -16.69 -11.69
CA ASN A 321 6.15 -15.73 -12.42
C ASN A 321 5.63 -15.59 -13.86
N GLN A 322 5.54 -14.36 -14.37
CA GLN A 322 5.04 -14.09 -15.72
C GLN A 322 6.05 -14.53 -16.79
N THR A 323 5.81 -15.65 -17.46
CA THR A 323 6.72 -16.23 -18.47
C THR A 323 6.60 -15.61 -19.85
N SER A 324 5.53 -14.88 -20.15
CA SER A 324 5.45 -14.12 -21.40
C SER A 324 4.44 -12.99 -21.37
N VAL A 325 4.72 -11.93 -22.13
CA VAL A 325 3.74 -10.94 -22.59
C VAL A 325 3.62 -11.05 -24.10
N LYS A 326 2.41 -11.22 -24.62
CA LYS A 326 2.10 -11.13 -26.04
C LYS A 326 1.34 -9.83 -26.31
N TYR A 327 1.90 -9.03 -27.21
CA TYR A 327 1.44 -7.69 -27.52
C TYR A 327 0.36 -7.73 -28.62
N PRO A 328 -0.45 -6.66 -28.78
CA PRO A 328 -1.45 -6.57 -29.84
C PRO A 328 -0.90 -6.63 -31.28
N ASP A 329 0.39 -6.35 -31.48
CA ASP A 329 1.10 -6.53 -32.76
C ASP A 329 1.52 -8.00 -33.03
N ASN A 330 1.12 -8.94 -32.16
CA ASN A 330 1.49 -10.35 -32.12
C ASN A 330 2.97 -10.65 -31.81
N THR A 331 3.78 -9.65 -31.50
CA THR A 331 5.10 -9.89 -30.93
C THR A 331 4.99 -10.31 -29.47
N THR A 332 6.10 -10.79 -28.91
CA THR A 332 6.18 -11.44 -27.62
C THR A 332 7.47 -11.06 -26.91
N ALA A 333 7.39 -10.83 -25.62
CA ALA A 333 8.52 -10.84 -24.69
C ALA A 333 8.41 -12.08 -23.81
N ALA A 334 9.28 -13.07 -24.02
CA ALA A 334 9.37 -14.27 -23.20
C ALA A 334 10.33 -14.03 -22.03
N LYS A 335 9.95 -14.45 -20.84
CA LYS A 335 10.70 -14.28 -19.59
C LYS A 335 11.08 -15.63 -19.02
N THR A 336 12.28 -15.73 -18.47
CA THR A 336 12.72 -16.90 -17.70
C THR A 336 13.19 -16.48 -16.32
N TYR A 337 13.11 -17.39 -15.36
CA TYR A 337 13.38 -17.11 -13.95
C TYR A 337 14.34 -18.15 -13.37
N ASP A 338 15.09 -17.78 -12.35
CA ASP A 338 15.82 -18.72 -11.50
C ASP A 338 14.87 -19.43 -10.51
N LEU A 339 15.40 -20.33 -9.66
CA LEU A 339 14.56 -21.07 -8.71
C LEU A 339 14.05 -20.20 -7.54
N LEU A 340 14.58 -19.00 -7.35
CA LEU A 340 14.07 -18.02 -6.37
C LEU A 340 12.99 -17.10 -6.96
N GLY A 341 12.76 -17.19 -8.27
CA GLY A 341 11.80 -16.32 -8.96
C GLY A 341 12.40 -15.00 -9.44
N ASN A 342 13.73 -14.85 -9.39
CA ASN A 342 14.38 -13.68 -9.96
C ASN A 342 14.41 -13.78 -11.50
N LEU A 343 14.17 -12.65 -12.19
CA LEU A 343 14.09 -12.60 -13.66
C LEU A 343 15.46 -12.86 -14.29
N LYS A 344 15.67 -14.03 -14.89
CA LYS A 344 16.94 -14.44 -15.49
C LYS A 344 17.14 -13.91 -16.91
N SER A 345 16.08 -13.81 -17.69
CA SER A 345 16.18 -13.25 -19.05
C SER A 345 14.86 -12.73 -19.59
N VAL A 346 14.95 -11.76 -20.51
CA VAL A 346 13.85 -11.34 -21.37
C VAL A 346 14.27 -11.53 -22.82
N THR A 347 13.53 -12.32 -23.59
CA THR A 347 13.77 -12.62 -25.00
C THR A 347 12.62 -12.09 -25.85
N GLU A 348 12.91 -11.19 -26.78
CA GLU A 348 11.94 -10.68 -27.74
C GLU A 348 11.74 -11.66 -28.92
N THR A 349 10.67 -11.47 -29.71
CA THR A 349 10.29 -12.36 -30.84
C THR A 349 11.41 -12.62 -31.85
N ASP A 350 12.32 -11.67 -32.03
CA ASP A 350 13.47 -11.80 -32.95
C ASP A 350 14.66 -12.58 -32.35
N GLY A 351 14.52 -13.09 -31.12
CA GLY A 351 15.53 -13.88 -30.42
C GLY A 351 16.54 -13.06 -29.61
N ARG A 352 16.50 -11.72 -29.69
CA ARG A 352 17.35 -10.85 -28.88
C ARG A 352 17.01 -11.00 -27.41
N THR A 353 18.03 -11.21 -26.58
CA THR A 353 17.85 -11.61 -25.19
C THR A 353 18.70 -10.74 -24.26
N THR A 354 18.04 -10.06 -23.33
CA THR A 354 18.70 -9.45 -22.17
C THR A 354 18.78 -10.47 -21.05
N ARG A 355 19.91 -10.54 -20.34
CA ARG A 355 20.12 -11.48 -19.22
C ARG A 355 20.45 -10.73 -17.94
N TYR A 356 20.03 -11.31 -16.83
CA TYR A 356 20.33 -10.81 -15.48
C TYR A 356 21.02 -11.91 -14.69
N THR A 357 21.94 -11.52 -13.81
CA THR A 357 22.43 -12.37 -12.72
C THR A 357 22.20 -11.67 -11.40
N TYR A 358 22.07 -12.47 -10.34
CA TYR A 358 21.80 -11.99 -9.00
C TYR A 358 22.90 -12.44 -8.04
N ASP A 359 23.10 -11.69 -6.97
CA ASP A 359 23.94 -12.12 -5.84
C ASP A 359 23.14 -12.96 -4.82
N GLY A 360 23.78 -13.34 -3.71
CA GLY A 360 23.14 -14.14 -2.67
C GLY A 360 22.09 -13.42 -1.82
N MET A 361 21.89 -12.12 -2.04
CA MET A 361 20.82 -11.31 -1.45
C MET A 361 19.70 -11.00 -2.46
N ASN A 362 19.67 -11.69 -3.62
CA ASN A 362 18.73 -11.45 -4.71
C ASN A 362 18.81 -10.03 -5.31
N ARG A 363 19.97 -9.37 -5.24
CA ARG A 363 20.20 -8.08 -5.93
C ARG A 363 20.83 -8.32 -7.29
N ILE A 364 20.54 -7.48 -8.28
CA ILE A 364 21.11 -7.59 -9.62
C ILE A 364 22.62 -7.41 -9.51
N SER A 365 23.41 -8.41 -9.89
CA SER A 365 24.88 -8.31 -9.93
C SER A 365 25.41 -8.03 -11.33
N LYS A 366 24.62 -8.35 -12.37
CA LYS A 366 24.99 -8.13 -13.78
C LYS A 366 23.77 -8.04 -14.68
N MET A 367 23.85 -7.19 -15.70
CA MET A 367 22.93 -7.11 -16.84
C MET A 367 23.71 -7.25 -18.15
N GLU A 368 23.22 -8.08 -19.07
CA GLU A 368 23.81 -8.29 -20.39
C GLU A 368 22.78 -7.96 -21.47
N TYR A 369 23.04 -6.93 -22.27
CA TYR A 369 22.15 -6.48 -23.34
C TYR A 369 22.39 -7.27 -24.64
N PRO A 370 21.38 -7.40 -25.52
CA PRO A 370 21.47 -8.25 -26.72
C PRO A 370 22.53 -7.82 -27.73
N HIS A 371 23.00 -6.58 -27.62
CA HIS A 371 23.95 -5.95 -28.54
C HIS A 371 25.36 -5.83 -27.96
N GLY A 372 25.64 -6.52 -26.85
CA GLY A 372 26.98 -6.69 -26.29
C GLY A 372 27.37 -5.72 -25.19
N TRP A 373 26.51 -4.75 -24.85
CA TRP A 373 26.68 -3.96 -23.64
C TRP A 373 26.48 -4.84 -22.41
N VAL A 374 27.30 -4.62 -21.38
CA VAL A 374 27.23 -5.33 -20.11
C VAL A 374 27.35 -4.31 -18.99
N GLU A 375 26.53 -4.43 -17.96
CA GLU A 375 26.61 -3.65 -16.71
C GLU A 375 26.83 -4.62 -15.54
N ASP A 376 27.79 -4.33 -14.66
CA ASP A 376 28.05 -5.06 -13.42
C ASP A 376 27.80 -4.12 -12.23
N TYR A 377 27.16 -4.65 -11.20
CA TYR A 377 26.69 -3.92 -10.03
C TYR A 377 27.44 -4.39 -8.78
N GLN A 378 27.79 -3.45 -7.90
CA GLN A 378 28.46 -3.73 -6.65
C GLN A 378 27.75 -3.03 -5.51
N TYR A 379 27.57 -3.74 -4.41
CA TYR A 379 26.85 -3.26 -3.24
C TYR A 379 27.73 -3.27 -1.99
N ASP A 380 27.35 -2.50 -0.99
CA ASP A 380 27.94 -2.56 0.35
C ASP A 380 27.32 -3.67 1.21
N SER A 381 27.81 -3.78 2.45
CA SER A 381 27.36 -4.78 3.42
C SER A 381 26.02 -4.50 4.08
N VAL A 382 25.34 -3.39 3.75
CA VAL A 382 23.97 -3.08 4.23
C VAL A 382 22.95 -3.03 3.10
N GLY A 383 23.37 -3.33 1.88
CA GLY A 383 22.48 -3.40 0.74
C GLY A 383 22.91 -2.52 -0.41
N GLN A 384 23.51 -1.35 -0.12
CA GLN A 384 23.44 -0.12 -0.91
C GLN A 384 24.32 -0.19 -2.17
N LEU A 385 23.85 0.34 -3.30
CA LEU A 385 24.59 0.27 -4.56
C LEU A 385 25.81 1.20 -4.50
N LEU A 386 27.02 0.66 -4.54
CA LEU A 386 28.26 1.45 -4.51
C LEU A 386 28.73 1.86 -5.90
N ASN A 387 28.58 0.98 -6.89
CA ASN A 387 29.20 1.18 -8.19
C ASN A 387 28.48 0.38 -9.28
N VAL A 388 28.33 1.00 -10.45
CA VAL A 388 27.98 0.31 -11.69
C VAL A 388 29.14 0.49 -12.66
N THR A 389 29.68 -0.62 -13.17
CA THR A 389 30.67 -0.60 -14.27
C THR A 389 30.07 -1.17 -15.53
N ASP A 390 30.37 -0.61 -16.68
CA ASP A 390 29.89 -1.12 -17.96
C ASP A 390 31.03 -1.53 -18.92
N THR A 391 30.68 -2.31 -19.94
CA THR A 391 31.56 -2.70 -21.05
C THR A 391 30.83 -2.47 -22.37
N ASP A 392 31.39 -1.62 -23.23
CA ASP A 392 30.85 -1.30 -24.56
C ASP A 392 31.27 -2.37 -25.61
N PRO A 393 30.37 -2.80 -26.52
CA PRO A 393 30.66 -3.68 -27.65
C PRO A 393 31.72 -3.19 -28.65
N SER A 394 32.13 -1.91 -28.61
CA SER A 394 33.05 -1.29 -29.57
C SER A 394 34.54 -1.68 -29.45
N ASN A 395 34.86 -2.64 -28.56
CA ASN A 395 36.09 -3.45 -28.57
C ASN A 395 37.37 -2.78 -28.00
N ASN A 396 37.23 -1.89 -27.01
CA ASN A 396 38.30 -1.53 -26.06
C ASN A 396 37.98 -2.14 -24.68
N ASP A 397 37.99 -3.49 -24.61
CA ASP A 397 37.61 -4.35 -23.48
C ASP A 397 38.26 -3.97 -22.14
N MET A 398 37.76 -2.89 -21.53
CA MET A 398 38.06 -2.45 -20.19
C MET A 398 36.72 -2.10 -19.56
N LYS A 399 36.40 -2.75 -18.45
CA LYS A 399 35.29 -2.33 -17.60
C LYS A 399 35.50 -0.86 -17.23
N GLN A 400 34.54 -0.02 -17.55
CA GLN A 400 34.58 1.41 -17.26
C GLN A 400 33.59 1.71 -16.14
N GLN A 401 33.94 2.63 -15.25
CA GLN A 401 32.99 3.13 -14.26
C GLN A 401 31.88 3.88 -15.00
N LYS A 402 30.63 3.47 -14.78
CA LYS A 402 29.43 4.15 -15.27
C LYS A 402 28.90 5.06 -14.16
N HIS A 403 28.63 4.47 -13.00
CA HIS A 403 28.11 5.15 -11.81
C HIS A 403 28.93 4.81 -10.57
N ALA A 404 29.05 5.76 -9.63
CA ALA A 404 29.63 5.54 -8.30
C ALA A 404 28.86 6.31 -7.23
N TYR A 405 28.66 5.71 -6.07
CA TYR A 405 27.88 6.30 -4.98
C TYR A 405 28.58 6.13 -3.63
N THR A 406 28.37 7.09 -2.74
CA THR A 406 28.70 6.92 -1.30
C THR A 406 27.53 7.38 -0.45
N TYR A 407 27.44 6.85 0.77
CA TYR A 407 26.34 7.10 1.68
C TYR A 407 26.81 7.53 3.07
N ASP A 408 25.96 8.23 3.82
CA ASP A 408 26.16 8.45 5.24
C ASP A 408 25.68 7.23 6.08
N ASP A 409 25.84 7.32 7.40
CA ASP A 409 25.48 6.26 8.34
C ASP A 409 23.98 5.89 8.32
N CYS A 410 23.13 6.78 7.81
CA CYS A 410 21.68 6.59 7.70
C CYS A 410 21.25 6.08 6.32
N GLY A 411 22.18 5.94 5.37
CA GLY A 411 21.92 5.55 4.00
C GLY A 411 21.55 6.72 3.08
N ASN A 412 21.74 7.98 3.49
CA ASN A 412 21.57 9.10 2.58
C ASN A 412 22.75 9.19 1.61
N MET A 413 22.51 9.37 0.31
CA MET A 413 23.57 9.47 -0.69
C MET A 413 24.38 10.75 -0.53
N THR A 414 25.65 10.67 -0.17
CA THR A 414 26.54 11.83 0.05
C THR A 414 27.34 12.21 -1.18
N TYR A 415 27.46 11.30 -2.14
CA TYR A 415 28.18 11.49 -3.38
C TYR A 415 27.54 10.67 -4.48
N GLU A 416 27.46 11.24 -5.68
CA GLU A 416 27.20 10.51 -6.90
C GLU A 416 28.19 10.93 -7.99
N TYR A 417 28.53 9.96 -8.82
CA TYR A 417 29.29 10.15 -10.04
C TYR A 417 28.59 9.41 -11.16
N MET A 418 28.47 10.07 -12.31
CA MET A 418 28.10 9.43 -13.57
C MET A 418 29.12 9.82 -14.64
N ARG A 419 29.66 8.82 -15.34
CA ARG A 419 30.54 9.06 -16.48
C ARG A 419 29.75 9.66 -17.64
N GLY A 420 30.25 10.75 -18.22
CA GLY A 420 29.72 11.28 -19.48
C GLY A 420 29.83 10.27 -20.63
N ASN A 421 28.82 10.23 -21.50
CA ASN A 421 28.71 9.23 -22.57
C ASN A 421 29.61 9.47 -23.80
N GLY A 422 30.43 10.53 -23.79
CA GLY A 422 31.38 10.83 -24.88
C GLY A 422 30.75 11.37 -26.17
N ILE A 423 29.43 11.57 -26.23
CA ILE A 423 28.72 12.17 -27.38
C ILE A 423 28.00 13.48 -27.04
N GLY A 424 28.37 14.09 -25.91
CA GLY A 424 27.88 15.41 -25.50
C GLY A 424 27.32 15.46 -24.08
N GLU A 425 27.03 14.32 -23.46
CA GLU A 425 26.69 14.27 -22.04
C GLU A 425 27.93 14.52 -21.20
N ALA A 426 27.84 15.49 -20.30
CA ALA A 426 28.90 15.82 -19.38
C ALA A 426 28.99 14.77 -18.27
N THR A 427 30.19 14.56 -17.75
CA THR A 427 30.37 13.81 -16.51
C THR A 427 29.67 14.55 -15.37
N VAL A 428 28.96 13.77 -14.56
CA VAL A 428 28.27 14.24 -13.35
C VAL A 428 29.13 13.86 -12.17
N GLU A 429 29.29 14.81 -11.26
CA GLU A 429 29.91 14.53 -9.98
C GLU A 429 29.33 15.50 -8.96
N ASN A 430 28.44 14.97 -8.12
CA ASN A 430 27.71 15.74 -7.14
C ASN A 430 28.04 15.26 -5.72
N THR A 431 28.05 16.20 -4.77
CA THR A 431 28.07 15.89 -3.34
C THR A 431 26.85 16.48 -2.65
N TYR A 432 26.33 15.78 -1.65
CA TYR A 432 25.11 16.16 -0.95
C TYR A 432 25.35 16.29 0.55
N THR A 433 24.59 17.19 1.17
CA THR A 433 24.50 17.31 2.63
C THR A 433 23.05 17.23 3.08
N TYR A 434 22.83 16.79 4.31
CA TYR A 434 21.49 16.55 4.87
C TYR A 434 21.34 17.22 6.23
N ASP A 435 20.10 17.49 6.62
CA ASP A 435 19.77 17.80 8.02
C ASP A 435 19.44 16.53 8.82
N ALA A 436 19.11 16.71 10.11
CA ALA A 436 18.77 15.62 11.01
C ALA A 436 17.43 14.92 10.69
N LEU A 437 16.67 15.42 9.72
CA LEU A 437 15.46 14.78 9.18
C LEU A 437 15.72 14.14 7.81
N HIS A 438 17.00 14.03 7.42
CA HIS A 438 17.44 13.46 6.15
C HIS A 438 16.97 14.23 4.91
N ARG A 439 16.67 15.54 5.03
CA ARG A 439 16.30 16.39 3.89
C ARG A 439 17.56 16.93 3.23
N VAL A 440 17.60 16.97 1.90
CA VAL A 440 18.75 17.50 1.14
C VAL A 440 18.92 18.99 1.46
N THR A 441 20.04 19.41 2.04
CA THR A 441 20.32 20.82 2.40
C THR A 441 21.28 21.51 1.44
N SER A 442 22.09 20.73 0.73
CA SER A 442 22.98 21.24 -0.31
C SER A 442 23.25 20.16 -1.35
N ALA A 443 23.42 20.58 -2.60
CA ALA A 443 23.97 19.80 -3.69
C ALA A 443 25.10 20.61 -4.34
N HIS A 444 26.30 20.06 -4.41
CA HIS A 444 27.44 20.69 -5.06
C HIS A 444 27.85 19.88 -6.30
N GLU A 445 27.72 20.50 -7.47
CA GLU A 445 28.13 19.97 -8.77
C GLU A 445 29.56 20.40 -9.06
N ASN A 446 30.49 19.44 -9.08
CA ASN A 446 31.92 19.70 -9.15
C ASN A 446 32.36 20.31 -10.48
N TYR A 447 31.86 19.79 -11.61
CA TYR A 447 32.29 20.26 -12.95
C TYR A 447 31.76 21.65 -13.27
N GLY A 448 30.52 21.95 -12.88
CA GLY A 448 29.94 23.28 -12.97
C GLY A 448 30.48 24.24 -11.91
N ASN A 449 31.15 23.72 -10.87
CA ASN A 449 31.48 24.42 -9.62
C ASN A 449 30.26 25.21 -9.10
N LYS A 450 29.10 24.56 -9.12
CA LYS A 450 27.82 25.12 -8.69
C LYS A 450 27.42 24.49 -7.37
N THR A 451 26.90 25.30 -6.46
CA THR A 451 26.31 24.81 -5.22
C THR A 451 24.89 25.34 -5.18
N ARG A 452 23.95 24.41 -5.01
CA ARG A 452 22.57 24.70 -4.66
C ARG A 452 22.38 24.41 -3.17
N THR A 453 21.73 25.33 -2.46
CA THR A 453 21.43 25.16 -1.03
C THR A 453 19.94 25.29 -0.80
N TYR A 454 19.40 24.53 0.14
CA TYR A 454 17.98 24.42 0.41
C TYR A 454 17.68 24.71 1.88
N GLN A 455 16.65 25.52 2.13
CA GLN A 455 16.13 25.79 3.46
C GLN A 455 14.65 25.43 3.51
N TYR A 456 14.26 24.84 4.63
CA TYR A 456 12.92 24.33 4.84
C TYR A 456 12.30 24.96 6.09
N ASP A 457 10.97 25.05 6.11
CA ASP A 457 10.25 25.25 7.36
C ASP A 457 10.26 23.97 8.23
N SER A 458 9.65 24.05 9.42
CA SER A 458 9.53 22.92 10.35
C SER A 458 8.67 21.75 9.84
N LEU A 459 7.86 21.94 8.78
CA LEU A 459 7.07 20.88 8.15
C LEU A 459 7.76 20.29 6.92
N GLY A 460 8.85 20.90 6.44
CA GLY A 460 9.57 20.46 5.27
C GLY A 460 9.17 21.15 3.98
N ASN A 461 8.37 22.21 3.99
CA ASN A 461 8.21 23.01 2.78
C ASN A 461 9.53 23.69 2.45
N LEU A 462 9.99 23.60 1.20
CA LEU A 462 11.17 24.32 0.73
C LEU A 462 10.86 25.82 0.65
N THR A 463 11.38 26.62 1.60
CA THR A 463 11.10 28.06 1.71
C THR A 463 12.10 28.91 0.97
N TYR A 464 13.34 28.42 0.82
CA TYR A 464 14.39 29.18 0.14
C TYR A 464 15.43 28.28 -0.53
N GLU A 465 15.81 28.63 -1.75
CA GLU A 465 16.95 28.02 -2.44
C GLU A 465 17.91 29.06 -3.01
N THR A 466 19.20 28.73 -3.08
CA THR A 466 20.21 29.58 -3.73
C THR A 466 21.09 28.77 -4.66
N GLU A 467 21.53 29.37 -5.78
CA GLU A 467 22.59 28.83 -6.66
C GLU A 467 23.76 29.83 -6.73
N LEU A 468 25.00 29.33 -6.62
CA LEU A 468 26.23 30.11 -6.83
C LEU A 468 26.18 30.84 -8.20
N GLY A 469 26.01 32.17 -8.17
CA GLY A 469 25.82 32.98 -9.39
C GLY A 469 24.76 34.11 -9.29
N ASN A 470 24.20 34.36 -8.10
CA ASN A 470 23.16 35.37 -7.75
C ASN A 470 21.70 34.96 -8.00
N LYS A 471 21.38 33.68 -8.24
CA LYS A 471 19.98 33.24 -8.25
C LYS A 471 19.57 32.80 -6.85
N SER A 472 18.55 33.44 -6.30
CA SER A 472 17.89 33.02 -5.05
C SER A 472 16.39 32.98 -5.29
N ILE A 473 15.75 31.91 -4.85
CA ILE A 473 14.31 31.73 -4.96
C ILE A 473 13.72 31.62 -3.56
N ASP A 474 12.66 32.39 -3.31
CA ASP A 474 11.94 32.44 -2.05
C ASP A 474 10.49 32.01 -2.28
N TYR A 475 10.02 31.05 -1.49
CA TYR A 475 8.70 30.42 -1.61
C TYR A 475 7.85 30.72 -0.38
N LYS A 476 6.59 31.12 -0.60
CA LYS A 476 5.61 31.36 0.46
C LYS A 476 4.54 30.29 0.44
N PHE A 477 4.16 29.78 1.61
CA PHE A 477 3.15 28.73 1.73
C PHE A 477 1.92 29.21 2.53
N ASN A 478 0.74 28.65 2.26
CA ASN A 478 -0.41 28.74 3.18
C ASN A 478 -0.46 27.54 4.15
N ASN A 479 -1.46 27.51 5.04
CA ASN A 479 -1.59 26.48 6.08
C ASN A 479 -2.05 25.10 5.58
N LEU A 480 -2.20 24.92 4.26
CA LEU A 480 -2.36 23.60 3.64
C LEU A 480 -1.10 23.23 2.85
N ASN A 481 0.04 23.84 3.18
CA ASN A 481 1.31 23.62 2.49
C ASN A 481 1.23 23.88 0.99
N GLN A 482 0.37 24.79 0.51
CA GLN A 482 0.35 25.17 -0.91
C GLN A 482 1.32 26.32 -1.13
N ILE A 483 2.14 26.26 -2.19
CA ILE A 483 2.88 27.46 -2.62
C ILE A 483 1.84 28.51 -2.99
N THR A 484 1.94 29.71 -2.43
CA THR A 484 1.11 30.86 -2.80
C THR A 484 1.90 31.84 -3.64
N LYS A 485 3.20 31.95 -3.40
CA LYS A 485 4.12 32.85 -4.11
C LYS A 485 5.51 32.23 -4.25
N LYS A 486 6.16 32.54 -5.36
CA LYS A 486 7.59 32.28 -5.61
C LYS A 486 8.21 33.59 -6.09
N SER A 487 9.37 33.98 -5.58
CA SER A 487 10.08 35.18 -6.04
C SER A 487 11.52 34.90 -6.39
N GLU A 488 12.01 35.53 -7.46
CA GLU A 488 13.40 35.44 -7.91
C GLU A 488 14.01 36.85 -8.05
N ASP A 489 15.34 36.95 -8.06
CA ASP A 489 16.12 38.17 -8.34
C ASP A 489 15.73 39.40 -7.49
N SER A 490 15.70 39.27 -6.16
CA SER A 490 15.33 40.38 -5.24
C SER A 490 13.93 40.95 -5.52
N TRP A 491 12.95 40.08 -5.77
CA TRP A 491 11.54 40.42 -6.02
C TRP A 491 11.28 41.15 -7.35
N ASN A 492 12.22 41.14 -8.29
CA ASN A 492 12.00 41.69 -9.64
C ASN A 492 11.06 40.82 -10.49
N THR A 493 10.96 39.54 -10.15
CA THR A 493 10.11 38.55 -10.80
C THR A 493 9.40 37.71 -9.74
N GLN A 494 8.10 37.50 -9.92
CA GLN A 494 7.27 36.80 -8.94
C GLN A 494 6.28 35.89 -9.68
N SER A 495 6.12 34.64 -9.24
CA SER A 495 4.98 33.80 -9.60
C SER A 495 3.96 33.77 -8.45
N ASP A 496 2.67 33.80 -8.80
CA ASP A 496 1.55 33.54 -7.89
C ASP A 496 0.84 32.25 -8.33
N PHE A 497 0.35 31.47 -7.35
CA PHE A 497 -0.23 30.14 -7.57
C PHE A 497 -1.65 30.10 -7.00
N THR A 498 -2.58 29.55 -7.78
CA THR A 498 -4.00 29.45 -7.40
C THR A 498 -4.44 27.99 -7.37
N TYR A 499 -5.23 27.63 -6.36
CA TYR A 499 -5.72 26.26 -6.14
C TYR A 499 -7.24 26.23 -6.10
N ASP A 500 -7.84 25.09 -6.48
CA ASP A 500 -9.24 24.79 -6.19
C ASP A 500 -9.44 24.39 -4.72
N ARG A 501 -10.70 24.19 -4.27
CA ARG A 501 -10.96 23.88 -2.85
C ARG A 501 -10.54 22.46 -2.47
N ARG A 502 -10.35 21.58 -3.46
CA ARG A 502 -9.82 20.22 -3.34
C ARG A 502 -8.28 20.20 -3.24
N GLY A 503 -7.65 21.37 -3.43
CA GLY A 503 -6.21 21.54 -3.30
C GLY A 503 -5.42 21.22 -4.57
N ASN A 504 -6.04 21.29 -5.74
CA ASN A 504 -5.33 21.13 -7.01
C ASN A 504 -4.82 22.48 -7.51
N LEU A 505 -3.57 22.56 -7.96
CA LEU A 505 -3.04 23.75 -8.63
C LEU A 505 -3.81 23.97 -9.93
N ILE A 506 -4.49 25.11 -10.08
CA ILE A 506 -5.30 25.42 -11.27
C ILE A 506 -4.71 26.54 -12.13
N GLN A 507 -3.83 27.38 -11.58
CA GLN A 507 -3.20 28.45 -12.33
C GLN A 507 -1.88 28.88 -11.70
N GLU A 508 -0.88 29.14 -12.55
CA GLU A 508 0.34 29.88 -12.22
C GLU A 508 0.40 31.15 -13.05
N THR A 509 0.70 32.27 -12.41
CA THR A 509 0.90 33.56 -13.09
C THR A 509 2.26 34.14 -12.76
N TYR A 510 3.02 34.52 -13.77
CA TYR A 510 4.30 35.19 -13.66
C TYR A 510 4.16 36.70 -13.81
N THR A 511 4.77 37.44 -12.90
CA THR A 511 4.81 38.89 -12.85
C THR A 511 6.25 39.38 -13.00
N LYS A 512 6.51 40.20 -14.03
CA LYS A 512 7.79 40.89 -14.23
C LYS A 512 7.57 42.35 -14.56
N ASN A 513 8.18 43.26 -13.80
CA ASN A 513 7.99 44.71 -13.98
C ASN A 513 6.50 45.12 -14.03
N SER A 514 5.69 44.56 -13.14
CA SER A 514 4.22 44.73 -13.06
C SER A 514 3.40 44.24 -14.27
N LYS A 515 4.01 43.51 -15.21
CA LYS A 515 3.29 42.79 -16.26
C LYS A 515 3.04 41.37 -15.80
N ILE A 516 1.78 40.95 -15.85
CA ILE A 516 1.32 39.61 -15.46
C ILE A 516 1.10 38.79 -16.74
N SER A 517 1.60 37.56 -16.76
CA SER A 517 1.35 36.55 -17.78
C SER A 517 0.99 35.24 -17.10
N VAL A 518 0.01 34.51 -17.65
CA VAL A 518 -0.31 33.16 -17.18
C VAL A 518 0.74 32.19 -17.73
N THR A 519 1.40 31.45 -16.85
CA THR A 519 2.45 30.49 -17.23
C THR A 519 1.96 29.05 -17.26
N GLY A 520 0.92 28.76 -16.50
CA GLY A 520 0.23 27.48 -16.51
C GLY A 520 -1.25 27.63 -16.15
N GLU A 521 -2.13 26.93 -16.86
CA GLU A 521 -3.53 26.72 -16.47
C GLU A 521 -3.83 25.23 -16.45
N TYR A 522 -4.44 24.75 -15.39
CA TYR A 522 -4.67 23.31 -15.18
C TYR A 522 -6.14 23.07 -14.82
N THR A 523 -6.73 22.05 -15.44
CA THR A 523 -8.13 21.66 -15.22
C THR A 523 -8.19 20.26 -14.65
N TYR A 524 -8.94 20.10 -13.56
CA TYR A 524 -9.18 18.83 -12.89
C TYR A 524 -10.64 18.43 -13.00
N ASP A 525 -10.89 17.18 -13.36
CA ASP A 525 -12.24 16.67 -13.55
C ASP A 525 -12.90 16.24 -12.23
N GLU A 526 -14.07 15.62 -12.34
CA GLU A 526 -14.84 15.03 -11.23
C GLU A 526 -14.18 13.81 -10.56
N THR A 527 -13.19 13.17 -11.19
CA THR A 527 -12.36 12.13 -10.57
C THR A 527 -11.16 12.71 -9.80
N ASN A 528 -11.06 14.04 -9.76
CA ASN A 528 -9.96 14.79 -9.17
C ASN A 528 -8.60 14.55 -9.86
N LYS A 529 -8.62 14.24 -11.16
CA LYS A 529 -7.42 14.07 -11.99
C LYS A 529 -7.21 15.27 -12.91
N MET A 530 -5.95 15.67 -13.15
CA MET A 530 -5.63 16.72 -14.13
C MET A 530 -5.93 16.21 -15.54
N VAL A 531 -6.92 16.78 -16.21
CA VAL A 531 -7.35 16.37 -17.57
C VAL A 531 -6.89 17.33 -18.67
N LEU A 532 -6.42 18.52 -18.30
CA LEU A 532 -5.87 19.50 -19.25
C LEU A 532 -4.87 20.41 -18.53
N GLY A 533 -3.70 20.58 -19.12
CA GLY A 533 -2.77 21.66 -18.80
C GLY A 533 -2.50 22.52 -20.03
N VAL A 534 -2.31 23.83 -19.83
CA VAL A 534 -1.99 24.80 -20.88
C VAL A 534 -0.81 25.66 -20.43
N ASN A 535 0.23 25.77 -21.25
CA ASN A 535 1.42 26.57 -20.93
C ASN A 535 1.30 28.03 -21.41
N GLU A 536 2.30 28.87 -21.09
CA GLU A 536 2.35 30.29 -21.49
C GLU A 536 2.24 30.55 -23.00
N LEU A 537 2.59 29.56 -23.82
CA LEU A 537 2.57 29.66 -25.28
C LEU A 537 1.18 29.35 -25.85
N GLY A 538 0.22 28.95 -25.01
CA GLY A 538 -1.10 28.46 -25.41
C GLY A 538 -1.07 27.05 -25.99
N GLU A 539 0.02 26.31 -25.73
CA GLU A 539 0.11 24.88 -26.06
C GLU A 539 -0.48 24.08 -24.91
N SER A 540 -1.05 22.92 -25.21
CA SER A 540 -1.79 22.14 -24.22
C SER A 540 -1.48 20.65 -24.24
N SER A 541 -1.58 20.03 -23.07
CA SER A 541 -1.60 18.57 -22.91
C SER A 541 -2.91 18.16 -22.24
N ALA A 542 -3.69 17.32 -22.92
CA ALA A 542 -4.95 16.78 -22.43
C ALA A 542 -4.81 15.29 -22.11
N TYR A 543 -5.39 14.85 -21.00
CA TYR A 543 -5.26 13.49 -20.47
C TYR A 543 -6.62 12.82 -20.35
N LEU A 544 -6.72 11.59 -20.85
CA LEU A 544 -7.87 10.72 -20.67
C LEU A 544 -7.47 9.53 -19.81
N TYR A 545 -8.04 9.46 -18.60
CA TYR A 545 -7.91 8.32 -17.71
C TYR A 545 -9.11 7.40 -17.84
N ASN A 546 -8.91 6.10 -17.65
CA ASN A 546 -9.99 5.18 -17.35
C ASN A 546 -10.42 5.31 -15.87
N SER A 547 -11.44 4.57 -15.46
CA SER A 547 -11.96 4.60 -14.08
C SER A 547 -11.04 3.93 -13.05
N LEU A 548 -10.06 3.13 -13.49
CA LEU A 548 -8.92 2.70 -12.68
C LEU A 548 -7.80 3.75 -12.67
N GLY A 549 -8.08 5.02 -12.97
CA GLY A 549 -7.09 6.10 -12.90
C GLY A 549 -5.90 5.97 -13.85
N ALA A 550 -5.92 5.03 -14.79
CA ALA A 550 -4.81 4.75 -15.70
C ALA A 550 -4.91 5.60 -16.97
N LEU A 551 -3.80 6.19 -17.42
CA LEU A 551 -3.74 7.07 -18.58
C LEU A 551 -3.86 6.27 -19.88
N VAL A 552 -5.01 6.36 -20.57
CA VAL A 552 -5.28 5.60 -21.81
C VAL A 552 -5.07 6.44 -23.08
N GLU A 553 -5.12 7.77 -22.96
CA GLU A 553 -4.83 8.66 -24.08
C GLU A 553 -4.25 10.00 -23.59
N ASN A 554 -3.28 10.53 -24.33
CA ASN A 554 -2.73 11.86 -24.13
C ASN A 554 -2.77 12.63 -25.46
N THR A 555 -3.27 13.86 -25.45
CA THR A 555 -3.36 14.71 -26.64
C THR A 555 -2.63 16.01 -26.45
N TRP A 556 -1.61 16.24 -27.26
CA TRP A 556 -0.87 17.50 -27.31
C TRP A 556 -1.40 18.39 -28.43
N VAL A 557 -1.55 19.69 -28.13
CA VAL A 557 -1.76 20.74 -29.12
C VAL A 557 -0.61 21.73 -28.98
N ILE A 558 0.35 21.66 -29.91
CA ILE A 558 1.63 22.37 -29.83
C ILE A 558 1.85 23.25 -31.06
N LYS A 559 2.67 24.29 -30.98
CA LYS A 559 3.05 25.06 -32.18
C LYS A 559 3.91 24.19 -33.08
N LYS A 560 3.78 24.36 -34.40
CA LYS A 560 4.63 23.65 -35.36
C LYS A 560 6.11 23.92 -35.04
N ASN A 561 6.91 22.86 -34.93
CA ASN A 561 8.33 22.83 -34.56
C ASN A 561 8.67 23.03 -33.07
N ALA A 562 7.71 23.16 -32.14
CA ALA A 562 8.01 23.39 -30.72
C ALA A 562 8.74 22.22 -30.05
N TYR A 563 8.42 20.99 -30.44
CA TYR A 563 8.97 19.75 -29.86
C TYR A 563 9.39 18.74 -30.93
N GLY A 564 9.89 19.21 -32.08
CA GLY A 564 10.43 18.33 -33.12
C GLY A 564 9.40 17.46 -33.87
N TYR A 565 8.09 17.77 -33.78
CA TYR A 565 7.06 17.13 -34.59
C TYR A 565 7.01 17.76 -35.99
N HIS A 566 7.67 17.11 -36.95
CA HIS A 566 7.59 17.45 -38.37
C HIS A 566 6.33 16.82 -38.99
N ASP A 567 5.47 17.67 -39.53
CA ASP A 567 4.26 17.26 -40.23
C ASP A 567 4.63 16.58 -41.57
N VAL A 568 4.56 15.24 -41.63
CA VAL A 568 4.83 14.46 -42.84
C VAL A 568 3.66 14.53 -43.84
N SER A 569 2.54 15.13 -43.47
CA SER A 569 1.27 15.05 -44.21
C SER A 569 0.74 16.39 -44.77
N ALA A 570 1.19 17.53 -44.26
CA ALA A 570 0.83 18.83 -44.85
C ALA A 570 1.44 19.10 -46.23
N LEU A 571 2.29 18.21 -46.77
CA LEU A 571 2.88 18.34 -48.11
C LEU A 571 2.24 17.44 -49.19
N THR A 572 1.38 16.49 -48.85
CA THR A 572 0.83 15.53 -49.83
C THR A 572 -0.60 15.83 -50.31
N ASN A 573 -1.30 16.80 -49.71
CA ASN A 573 -2.67 17.16 -50.13
C ASN A 573 -2.81 18.55 -50.78
N MET A 574 -1.72 19.21 -51.19
CA MET A 574 -1.78 20.50 -51.89
C MET A 574 -1.08 20.57 -53.26
N VAL A 575 -0.72 19.44 -53.87
CA VAL A 575 -0.43 19.41 -55.31
C VAL A 575 -0.91 18.10 -55.96
N ALA A 576 -2.24 17.95 -56.04
CA ALA A 576 -2.85 17.34 -57.22
C ALA A 576 -3.51 18.46 -58.05
N GLY A 577 -2.72 19.50 -58.34
CA GLY A 577 -3.03 20.40 -59.44
C GLY A 577 -2.83 19.59 -60.71
N GLU A 578 -3.93 19.16 -61.31
CA GLU A 578 -3.95 18.63 -62.66
C GLU A 578 -3.06 19.50 -63.56
N VAL A 579 -2.10 18.85 -64.20
CA VAL A 579 -1.32 19.47 -65.26
C VAL A 579 -2.29 19.75 -66.40
N VAL A 580 -2.85 20.96 -66.45
CA VAL A 580 -3.51 21.44 -67.67
C VAL A 580 -2.42 21.71 -68.69
N VAL A 581 -2.19 20.72 -69.55
CA VAL A 581 -1.45 20.91 -70.80
C VAL A 581 -2.39 21.66 -71.74
N ASP A 582 -2.01 22.88 -72.12
CA ASP A 582 -2.65 23.58 -73.25
C ASP A 582 -2.53 22.70 -74.52
N PRO A 583 -3.66 22.25 -75.13
CA PRO A 583 -3.65 21.37 -76.30
C PRO A 583 -3.11 22.02 -77.58
N GLN A 584 -2.75 23.31 -77.58
CA GLN A 584 -2.41 24.03 -78.81
C GLN A 584 -0.94 24.42 -79.00
N THR A 585 -0.04 24.29 -78.02
CA THR A 585 1.34 24.81 -78.21
C THR A 585 2.52 23.96 -77.71
N GLY A 586 2.30 22.89 -76.94
CA GLY A 586 3.29 21.81 -76.75
C GLY A 586 4.70 22.19 -76.30
N LYS A 587 4.92 23.28 -75.54
CA LYS A 587 6.26 23.68 -75.05
C LYS A 587 6.33 23.82 -73.52
N LYS A 588 7.42 23.27 -72.95
CA LYS A 588 7.86 23.46 -71.56
C LYS A 588 8.98 24.50 -71.56
N ASP A 589 8.80 25.64 -70.88
CA ASP A 589 9.88 26.62 -70.72
C ASP A 589 10.29 26.82 -69.26
N LYS A 590 11.62 26.78 -69.06
CA LYS A 590 12.36 27.14 -67.84
C LYS A 590 12.95 28.56 -68.05
N LYS A 591 12.75 29.49 -67.10
CA LYS A 591 13.80 30.20 -66.33
C LYS A 591 13.40 31.56 -65.73
N ASP A 592 13.89 31.73 -64.49
CA ASP A 592 14.51 32.90 -63.84
C ASP A 592 13.70 34.11 -63.32
N LYS A 593 13.55 34.10 -61.97
CA LYS A 593 13.84 35.14 -60.95
C LYS A 593 13.50 36.62 -61.23
N LEU A 594 12.56 37.19 -60.44
CA LEU A 594 12.83 38.22 -59.41
C LEU A 594 11.54 38.70 -58.70
N ALA A 595 11.69 38.92 -57.39
CA ALA A 595 10.87 39.67 -56.42
C ALA A 595 9.52 39.08 -55.94
N PRO A 596 9.38 38.78 -54.63
CA PRO A 596 8.07 38.79 -54.00
C PRO A 596 7.68 40.24 -53.68
N GLU A 597 6.80 40.81 -54.50
CA GLU A 597 6.06 42.01 -54.13
C GLU A 597 4.82 41.57 -53.34
N VAL A 598 4.61 42.22 -52.20
CA VAL A 598 3.60 41.91 -51.19
C VAL A 598 2.20 41.94 -51.79
N VAL A 599 1.48 40.82 -51.72
CA VAL A 599 0.01 40.82 -51.69
C VAL A 599 -0.42 40.57 -50.25
N ALA A 600 -1.14 41.55 -49.73
CA ALA A 600 -1.62 41.61 -48.36
C ALA A 600 -2.62 40.49 -48.02
N ALA A 601 -2.51 40.04 -46.77
CA ALA A 601 -3.52 39.40 -45.92
C ALA A 601 -4.47 38.37 -46.56
N SER A 602 -4.22 37.09 -46.23
CA SER A 602 -5.29 36.20 -45.79
C SER A 602 -5.05 35.91 -44.30
N PRO A 603 -5.96 36.30 -43.39
CA PRO A 603 -5.86 35.96 -41.97
C PRO A 603 -6.29 34.51 -41.77
N GLU A 604 -5.50 33.76 -40.99
CA GLU A 604 -5.80 32.42 -40.46
C GLU A 604 -5.61 31.21 -41.41
N LEU A 605 -4.36 30.75 -41.55
CA LEU A 605 -4.04 29.36 -41.89
C LEU A 605 -3.20 28.73 -40.76
N ASN A 606 -3.78 27.69 -40.15
CA ASN A 606 -3.46 26.97 -38.90
C ASN A 606 -1.96 26.73 -38.57
N LYS A 607 -1.52 27.21 -37.39
CA LYS A 607 -0.11 27.23 -36.89
C LYS A 607 0.23 26.17 -35.81
N THR A 608 -0.69 25.30 -35.44
CA THR A 608 -0.49 24.25 -34.42
C THR A 608 -0.50 22.85 -35.04
N SER A 609 0.14 21.89 -34.37
CA SER A 609 0.08 20.45 -34.62
C SER A 609 -0.64 19.78 -33.45
N THR A 610 -1.48 18.80 -33.76
CA THR A 610 -2.12 17.95 -32.75
C THR A 610 -1.48 16.56 -32.80
N VAL A 611 -1.02 16.07 -31.65
CA VAL A 611 -0.45 14.73 -31.49
C VAL A 611 -1.35 13.98 -30.52
N VAL A 612 -1.95 12.87 -30.96
CA VAL A 612 -2.79 12.02 -30.11
C VAL A 612 -2.05 10.72 -29.89
N LYS A 613 -1.77 10.40 -28.62
CA LYS A 613 -1.06 9.21 -28.15
C LYS A 613 -2.04 8.30 -27.42
N GLN A 614 -2.17 7.06 -27.86
CA GLN A 614 -3.09 6.08 -27.28
C GLN A 614 -2.29 4.94 -26.65
N PHE A 615 -2.58 4.59 -25.41
CA PHE A 615 -1.79 3.63 -24.65
C PHE A 615 -2.49 2.28 -24.49
N VAL A 616 -1.74 1.20 -24.71
CA VAL A 616 -2.11 -0.15 -24.26
C VAL A 616 -1.34 -0.43 -23.00
N LEU A 617 -2.05 -0.68 -21.90
CA LEU A 617 -1.50 -0.70 -20.55
C LEU A 617 -1.25 -2.12 -20.06
N ASP A 618 -0.26 -2.26 -19.17
CA ASP A 618 -0.06 -3.48 -18.40
C ASP A 618 -0.92 -3.47 -17.13
N TYR A 619 -2.07 -4.15 -17.16
CA TYR A 619 -2.94 -4.30 -15.98
C TYR A 619 -2.42 -5.31 -14.96
N THR A 620 -1.28 -5.96 -15.23
CA THR A 620 -0.58 -6.80 -14.23
C THR A 620 0.43 -6.01 -13.40
N SER A 621 0.61 -4.72 -13.70
CA SER A 621 1.47 -3.77 -13.00
C SER A 621 0.63 -2.76 -12.23
N ASP A 622 1.02 -2.48 -10.99
CA ASP A 622 0.30 -1.56 -10.09
C ASP A 622 0.33 -0.09 -10.57
N THR A 623 1.29 0.27 -11.41
CA THR A 623 1.46 1.62 -11.97
C THR A 623 0.91 1.76 -13.39
N PHE A 624 0.30 0.70 -13.93
CA PHE A 624 -0.26 0.63 -15.28
C PHE A 624 0.71 1.10 -16.37
N GLU A 625 1.94 0.60 -16.36
CA GLU A 625 2.95 0.98 -17.35
C GLU A 625 2.45 0.73 -18.80
N PRO A 626 2.74 1.65 -19.74
CA PRO A 626 2.36 1.46 -21.14
C PRO A 626 3.21 0.34 -21.76
N LEU A 627 2.54 -0.70 -22.25
CA LEU A 627 3.15 -1.74 -23.09
C LEU A 627 3.32 -1.26 -24.53
N MET A 628 2.38 -0.45 -25.01
CA MET A 628 2.49 0.20 -26.31
C MET A 628 1.89 1.61 -26.31
N GLU A 629 2.44 2.46 -27.15
CA GLU A 629 1.96 3.80 -27.46
C GLU A 629 1.71 3.90 -28.96
N TYR A 630 0.51 4.31 -29.34
CA TYR A 630 0.12 4.56 -30.71
C TYR A 630 -0.08 6.04 -30.92
N GLU A 631 0.78 6.67 -31.72
CA GLU A 631 0.48 8.00 -32.21
C GLU A 631 -0.43 7.92 -33.44
N VAL A 632 -1.58 8.58 -33.37
CA VAL A 632 -2.60 8.53 -34.44
C VAL A 632 -2.00 9.04 -35.76
N ASN A 633 -2.00 8.17 -36.78
CA ASN A 633 -1.42 8.39 -38.12
C ASN A 633 0.11 8.61 -38.14
N SER A 634 0.83 8.08 -37.15
CA SER A 634 2.27 8.34 -36.94
C SER A 634 2.98 7.07 -36.46
N LEU A 635 3.93 7.18 -35.53
CA LEU A 635 4.76 6.10 -35.02
C LEU A 635 4.00 5.21 -34.02
N GLU A 636 4.38 3.93 -33.99
CA GLU A 636 3.95 3.00 -32.94
C GLU A 636 5.17 2.59 -32.11
N TYR A 637 5.04 2.65 -30.79
CA TYR A 637 6.08 2.30 -29.83
C TYR A 637 5.64 1.05 -29.07
N ARG A 638 6.51 0.06 -29.00
CA ARG A 638 6.35 -1.10 -28.13
C ARG A 638 7.45 -1.08 -27.08
N TYR A 639 7.04 -1.05 -25.82
CA TYR A 639 7.92 -1.09 -24.66
C TYR A 639 8.03 -2.52 -24.13
N VAL A 640 9.25 -2.96 -23.88
CA VAL A 640 9.53 -4.25 -23.25
C VAL A 640 10.06 -4.00 -21.85
N TYR A 641 9.51 -4.73 -20.87
CA TYR A 641 9.85 -4.58 -19.45
C TYR A 641 10.57 -5.81 -18.93
N GLY A 642 11.70 -5.57 -18.27
CA GLY A 642 12.38 -6.51 -17.39
C GLY A 642 12.02 -6.21 -15.94
N ASN A 643 13.02 -5.89 -15.11
CA ASN A 643 12.79 -5.33 -13.76
C ASN A 643 12.28 -3.88 -13.83
N ASP A 644 12.67 -3.13 -14.88
CA ASP A 644 12.13 -1.83 -15.32
C ASP A 644 12.03 -1.82 -16.88
N ARG A 645 11.68 -0.68 -17.49
CA ARG A 645 11.60 -0.45 -18.93
C ARG A 645 12.95 -0.75 -19.58
N LEU A 646 13.00 -1.82 -20.36
CA LEU A 646 14.25 -2.40 -20.88
C LEU A 646 14.56 -1.93 -22.31
N SER A 647 13.56 -1.97 -23.18
CA SER A 647 13.74 -1.58 -24.58
C SER A 647 12.49 -0.92 -25.14
N VAL A 648 12.70 -0.16 -26.21
CA VAL A 648 11.61 0.38 -27.02
C VAL A 648 11.85 0.03 -28.48
N ASN A 649 10.77 -0.37 -29.13
CA ASN A 649 10.71 -0.65 -30.54
C ASN A 649 9.74 0.30 -31.23
N ILE A 650 10.24 1.11 -32.14
CA ILE A 650 9.51 2.18 -32.83
C ILE A 650 9.32 1.74 -34.28
N THR A 651 8.08 1.67 -34.74
CA THR A 651 7.74 1.34 -36.13
C THR A 651 7.06 2.52 -36.83
N GLY A 652 7.07 2.52 -38.16
CA GLY A 652 6.56 3.64 -38.97
C GLY A 652 7.59 4.75 -39.20
N VAL A 653 8.85 4.50 -38.85
CA VAL A 653 9.95 5.45 -39.03
C VAL A 653 10.26 5.67 -40.51
N ASP A 654 10.47 6.92 -40.91
CA ASP A 654 10.95 7.23 -42.27
C ASP A 654 12.36 6.67 -42.49
N THR A 655 12.54 6.01 -43.64
CA THR A 655 13.81 5.53 -44.20
C THR A 655 14.96 6.56 -44.19
N SER A 656 14.65 7.86 -44.09
CA SER A 656 15.65 8.92 -43.94
C SER A 656 16.38 8.94 -42.60
N ALA A 657 15.97 8.15 -41.59
CA ALA A 657 16.66 8.01 -40.30
C ALA A 657 18.00 7.21 -40.37
N GLY A 658 18.41 6.76 -41.56
CA GLY A 658 19.79 6.32 -41.83
C GLY A 658 20.17 5.01 -41.12
N ASN A 659 21.34 4.98 -40.47
CA ASN A 659 21.97 3.77 -39.93
C ASN A 659 21.29 3.22 -38.66
N LEU A 660 20.28 3.91 -38.12
CA LEU A 660 19.52 3.46 -36.94
C LEU A 660 18.40 2.49 -37.30
N ILE A 661 18.03 2.46 -38.58
CA ILE A 661 16.89 1.70 -39.05
C ILE A 661 17.25 0.22 -39.14
N GLU A 662 16.49 -0.61 -38.46
CA GLU A 662 16.36 -2.03 -38.75
C GLU A 662 15.05 -2.31 -39.50
N ASN A 663 14.97 -3.47 -40.18
CA ASN A 663 13.75 -3.97 -40.80
C ASN A 663 12.96 -2.95 -41.65
N VAL A 664 13.67 -2.11 -42.40
CA VAL A 664 13.16 -1.08 -43.34
C VAL A 664 12.60 0.20 -42.69
N ASN A 665 11.80 0.10 -41.63
CA ASN A 665 11.10 1.26 -41.03
C ASN A 665 10.98 1.19 -39.50
N GLN A 666 11.93 0.52 -38.86
CA GLN A 666 11.91 0.23 -37.44
C GLN A 666 13.18 0.77 -36.76
N ILE A 667 13.06 1.35 -35.57
CA ILE A 667 14.19 1.67 -34.69
C ILE A 667 14.01 0.92 -33.38
N ARG A 668 15.10 0.35 -32.87
CA ARG A 668 15.13 -0.33 -31.57
C ARG A 668 16.20 0.30 -30.69
N LEU A 669 15.87 0.56 -29.44
CA LEU A 669 16.79 1.14 -28.46
C LEU A 669 16.65 0.45 -27.09
N TYR A 670 17.72 0.43 -26.32
CA TYR A 670 17.76 -0.12 -24.96
C TYR A 670 18.00 0.97 -23.94
N TYR A 671 17.22 0.96 -22.86
CA TYR A 671 17.34 1.91 -21.76
C TYR A 671 18.50 1.51 -20.85
N HIS A 672 19.31 2.51 -20.49
CA HIS A 672 20.26 2.45 -19.40
C HIS A 672 19.79 3.42 -18.33
N MET A 673 19.74 2.97 -17.09
CA MET A 673 19.19 3.73 -15.98
C MET A 673 20.19 3.88 -14.84
N ASP A 674 19.95 4.88 -14.00
CA ASP A 674 20.53 4.99 -12.67
C ASP A 674 19.83 4.01 -11.70
N TYR A 675 20.16 4.14 -10.41
CA TYR A 675 19.65 3.25 -9.38
C TYR A 675 18.23 3.56 -8.90
N LEU A 676 17.62 4.67 -9.33
CA LEU A 676 16.23 5.06 -9.03
C LEU A 676 15.27 4.77 -10.21
N GLY A 677 15.78 4.21 -11.31
CA GLY A 677 15.03 4.06 -12.56
C GLY A 677 14.91 5.35 -13.37
N THR A 678 15.77 6.35 -13.14
CA THR A 678 15.95 7.49 -14.05
C THR A 678 16.65 7.01 -15.30
N ALA A 679 16.12 7.34 -16.47
CA ALA A 679 16.75 6.98 -17.72
C ALA A 679 17.92 7.93 -18.02
N ASP A 680 19.12 7.37 -18.06
CA ASP A 680 20.36 8.08 -18.38
C ASP A 680 20.42 8.32 -19.89
N TYR A 681 20.39 7.22 -20.65
CA TYR A 681 20.61 7.21 -22.08
C TYR A 681 20.08 5.95 -22.76
N LEU A 682 19.99 6.02 -24.09
CA LEU A 682 19.53 4.94 -24.97
C LEU A 682 20.66 4.46 -25.88
N THR A 683 20.85 3.15 -25.96
CA THR A 683 21.82 2.51 -26.86
C THR A 683 21.14 1.81 -28.03
N SER A 684 21.77 1.84 -29.20
CA SER A 684 21.25 1.21 -30.42
C SER A 684 21.99 -0.09 -30.76
N PRO A 685 21.26 -1.19 -31.06
CA PRO A 685 21.87 -2.43 -31.55
C PRO A 685 22.44 -2.29 -32.97
N MET A 686 22.03 -1.27 -33.73
CA MET A 686 22.50 -1.06 -35.11
C MET A 686 23.84 -0.33 -35.17
N THR A 687 24.08 0.58 -34.24
CA THR A 687 25.32 1.38 -34.18
C THR A 687 26.27 0.90 -33.08
N GLY A 688 25.75 0.19 -32.07
CA GLY A 688 26.46 -0.18 -30.84
C GLY A 688 26.70 0.99 -29.89
N LYS A 689 26.12 2.17 -30.15
CA LYS A 689 26.43 3.42 -29.47
C LYS A 689 25.23 4.01 -28.74
N VAL A 690 25.51 4.97 -27.87
CA VAL A 690 24.50 5.87 -27.30
C VAL A 690 23.93 6.76 -28.42
N GLU A 691 22.62 6.96 -28.43
CA GLU A 691 21.90 7.73 -29.46
C GLU A 691 21.08 8.90 -28.91
N SER A 692 20.71 8.84 -27.63
CA SER A 692 19.93 9.87 -26.94
C SER A 692 20.21 9.78 -25.44
N TRP A 693 20.17 10.91 -24.74
CA TRP A 693 20.49 11.01 -23.31
C TRP A 693 19.82 12.24 -22.69
N THR A 694 19.55 12.19 -21.38
CA THR A 694 18.99 13.31 -20.62
C THR A 694 19.66 13.39 -19.26
N HIS A 695 20.03 14.60 -18.86
CA HIS A 695 20.62 14.87 -17.56
C HIS A 695 19.66 15.69 -16.69
N TYR A 696 19.59 15.31 -15.41
CA TYR A 696 18.72 15.90 -14.40
C TYR A 696 19.54 16.43 -13.23
N ASN A 697 19.07 17.49 -12.59
CA ASN A 697 19.52 17.80 -11.24
C ASN A 697 18.83 16.87 -10.21
N GLU A 698 19.21 17.02 -8.95
CA GLU A 698 18.71 16.24 -7.83
C GLU A 698 17.18 16.28 -7.65
N TRP A 699 16.49 17.29 -8.17
CA TRP A 699 15.03 17.42 -8.12
C TRP A 699 14.35 16.98 -9.42
N GLY A 700 15.08 16.44 -10.39
CA GLY A 700 14.54 16.03 -11.68
C GLY A 700 14.39 17.18 -12.68
N GLU A 701 14.96 18.37 -12.44
CA GLU A 701 14.98 19.41 -13.49
C GLU A 701 15.95 19.02 -14.60
N ILE A 702 15.47 19.00 -15.83
CA ILE A 702 16.28 18.68 -16.99
C ILE A 702 17.25 19.84 -17.25
N THR A 703 18.56 19.59 -17.11
CA THR A 703 19.58 20.61 -17.38
C THR A 703 20.12 20.51 -18.81
N HIS A 704 20.19 19.29 -19.35
CA HIS A 704 20.65 19.01 -20.70
C HIS A 704 19.90 17.81 -21.29
N ASN A 705 19.69 17.82 -22.60
CA ASN A 705 19.02 16.74 -23.31
C ASN A 705 19.55 16.64 -24.75
N ALA A 706 19.71 15.40 -25.23
CA ALA A 706 19.93 15.10 -26.63
C ALA A 706 18.81 14.18 -27.14
N VAL A 707 17.94 14.75 -27.96
CA VAL A 707 16.85 14.04 -28.63
C VAL A 707 17.34 13.13 -29.75
N LEU A 708 16.63 12.03 -29.97
CA LEU A 708 16.88 11.13 -31.08
C LEU A 708 16.36 11.76 -32.38
N LYS A 709 17.24 11.91 -33.37
CA LYS A 709 16.86 12.44 -34.70
C LYS A 709 16.46 11.30 -35.64
N CYS A 710 15.20 11.30 -36.03
CA CYS A 710 14.56 10.28 -36.84
C CYS A 710 14.04 10.89 -38.15
N GLY A 711 14.93 11.00 -39.14
CA GLY A 711 14.60 11.66 -40.41
C GLY A 711 14.38 13.16 -40.21
N GLN A 712 13.17 13.63 -40.48
CA GLN A 712 12.78 15.00 -40.12
C GLN A 712 12.39 15.14 -38.65
N ARG A 713 12.05 14.07 -37.93
CA ARG A 713 11.46 14.14 -36.59
C ARG A 713 12.50 14.12 -35.47
N GLU A 714 12.21 14.76 -34.34
CA GLU A 714 12.96 14.56 -33.09
C GLU A 714 12.09 13.81 -32.08
N LEU A 715 12.65 12.76 -31.46
CA LEU A 715 11.97 11.89 -30.49
C LEU A 715 12.66 12.03 -29.13
N ASP A 716 11.86 12.24 -28.10
CA ASP A 716 12.34 12.57 -26.75
C ASP A 716 11.92 11.46 -25.78
N MET A 717 12.69 10.38 -25.80
CA MET A 717 12.30 9.09 -25.21
C MET A 717 13.00 8.76 -23.90
N VAL A 718 14.00 9.57 -23.54
CA VAL A 718 14.84 9.41 -22.35
C VAL A 718 14.30 10.20 -21.17
N LYS A 719 13.42 11.19 -21.40
CA LYS A 719 12.85 12.04 -20.34
C LYS A 719 11.94 11.27 -19.38
N ARG A 720 12.58 10.57 -18.45
CA ARG A 720 12.02 9.75 -17.39
C ARG A 720 12.91 9.88 -16.16
N TYR A 721 12.33 10.40 -15.08
CA TYR A 721 13.04 10.65 -13.83
C TYR A 721 12.41 9.80 -12.72
N ALA A 722 13.21 9.00 -12.03
CA ALA A 722 12.73 8.14 -10.94
C ALA A 722 11.44 7.37 -11.30
N THR A 723 11.40 6.73 -12.48
CA THR A 723 10.23 6.02 -13.05
C THR A 723 9.05 6.88 -13.56
N HIS A 724 9.13 8.20 -13.50
CA HIS A 724 8.07 9.09 -13.96
C HIS A 724 8.29 9.57 -15.39
N ASP A 725 7.27 9.50 -16.25
CA ASP A 725 7.37 9.97 -17.64
C ASP A 725 7.14 11.49 -17.73
N TYR A 726 7.99 12.21 -18.47
CA TYR A 726 7.92 13.68 -18.57
C TYR A 726 6.95 14.16 -19.66
N ASP A 727 6.05 15.08 -19.28
CA ASP A 727 5.24 15.84 -20.22
C ASP A 727 5.97 17.13 -20.63
N SER A 728 6.46 17.17 -21.87
CA SER A 728 7.24 18.31 -22.37
C SER A 728 6.41 19.57 -22.60
N VAL A 729 5.08 19.48 -22.70
CA VAL A 729 4.22 20.66 -22.87
C VAL A 729 4.07 21.38 -21.54
N LEU A 730 3.86 20.62 -20.45
CA LEU A 730 3.67 21.17 -19.11
C LEU A 730 4.97 21.36 -18.33
N SER A 731 6.05 20.72 -18.78
CA SER A 731 7.31 20.62 -18.03
C SER A 731 7.16 19.95 -16.67
N MET A 732 6.28 18.94 -16.58
CA MET A 732 5.97 18.19 -15.37
C MET A 732 6.10 16.69 -15.61
N TYR A 733 6.29 15.92 -14.55
CA TYR A 733 6.35 14.47 -14.58
C TYR A 733 4.99 13.86 -14.25
N TYR A 734 4.52 12.93 -15.08
CA TYR A 734 3.32 12.15 -14.79
C TYR A 734 3.66 11.06 -13.75
N ALA A 735 3.19 11.29 -12.53
CA ALA A 735 3.40 10.46 -11.34
C ALA A 735 2.21 9.53 -11.08
N LYS A 736 1.57 9.01 -12.13
CA LYS A 736 0.38 8.14 -12.08
C LYS A 736 -0.80 8.73 -11.27
N ALA A 737 -0.78 8.67 -9.94
CA ALA A 737 -1.74 9.33 -9.07
C ALA A 737 -1.77 10.86 -9.26
N ARG A 738 -0.60 11.49 -9.41
CA ARG A 738 -0.40 12.95 -9.42
C ARG A 738 0.48 13.43 -10.59
N PHE A 739 0.78 14.73 -10.61
CA PHE A 739 1.86 15.31 -11.41
C PHE A 739 2.92 15.90 -10.48
N TYR A 740 4.18 15.52 -10.70
CA TYR A 740 5.33 16.08 -10.02
C TYR A 740 5.90 17.25 -10.82
N ASP A 741 5.95 18.42 -10.20
CA ASP A 741 6.53 19.64 -10.76
C ASP A 741 7.94 19.82 -10.23
N ALA A 742 8.93 19.37 -11.00
CA ALA A 742 10.34 19.52 -10.65
C ALA A 742 10.76 21.00 -10.53
N GLN A 743 10.15 21.92 -11.29
CA GLN A 743 10.46 23.36 -11.25
C GLN A 743 10.00 24.04 -9.96
N ASN A 744 9.09 23.40 -9.23
CA ASN A 744 8.60 23.84 -7.93
C ASN A 744 8.81 22.79 -6.82
N ARG A 745 9.53 21.69 -7.13
CA ARG A 745 10.06 20.67 -6.22
C ARG A 745 8.97 19.95 -5.42
N ARG A 746 7.78 19.78 -6.02
CA ARG A 746 6.60 19.27 -5.32
C ARG A 746 5.51 18.75 -6.24
N PHE A 747 4.53 18.06 -5.67
CA PHE A 747 3.33 17.66 -6.40
C PHE A 747 2.38 18.83 -6.67
N ALA A 748 1.64 18.77 -7.78
CA ALA A 748 0.66 19.80 -8.14
C ALA A 748 -0.71 19.64 -7.45
N SER A 749 -0.95 18.53 -6.77
CA SER A 749 -2.20 18.22 -6.06
C SER A 749 -1.92 17.52 -4.73
N ILE A 750 -2.90 17.58 -3.83
CA ILE A 750 -2.85 16.90 -2.52
C ILE A 750 -2.64 15.38 -2.71
N ASP A 751 -1.87 14.81 -1.80
CA ASP A 751 -1.70 13.36 -1.67
C ASP A 751 -3.02 12.62 -1.41
N PRO A 752 -3.44 11.69 -2.28
CA PRO A 752 -4.64 10.88 -2.07
C PRO A 752 -4.59 10.01 -0.81
N ILE A 753 -3.40 9.74 -0.24
CA ILE A 753 -3.29 8.90 0.97
C ILE A 753 -3.89 9.53 2.23
N LEU A 754 -4.29 10.79 2.14
CA LEU A 754 -4.92 11.53 3.22
C LEU A 754 -6.45 11.40 3.23
N ASP A 755 -7.03 10.65 2.29
CA ASP A 755 -8.44 10.31 2.32
C ASP A 755 -8.74 9.36 3.49
N GLY A 756 -9.26 9.92 4.58
CA GLY A 756 -9.61 9.14 5.78
C GLY A 756 -10.68 8.07 5.57
N SER A 757 -11.39 8.06 4.44
CA SER A 757 -12.31 6.98 4.10
C SER A 757 -11.62 5.74 3.52
N VAL A 758 -10.37 5.90 3.09
CA VAL A 758 -9.52 4.85 2.52
C VAL A 758 -8.38 4.47 3.47
N TYR A 759 -7.79 5.45 4.17
CA TYR A 759 -6.60 5.25 5.00
C TYR A 759 -6.84 5.58 6.47
N ASP A 760 -6.25 4.79 7.37
CA ASP A 760 -6.22 5.09 8.80
C ASP A 760 -5.17 6.18 9.08
N ILE A 761 -5.64 7.40 9.26
CA ILE A 761 -4.80 8.57 9.53
C ILE A 761 -3.95 8.44 10.81
N THR A 762 -4.28 7.53 11.74
CA THR A 762 -3.50 7.32 12.96
C THR A 762 -2.14 6.69 12.69
N ASP A 763 -1.99 5.99 11.56
CA ASP A 763 -0.72 5.40 11.13
C ASP A 763 0.37 6.44 10.92
N TYR A 764 -0.01 7.67 10.57
CA TYR A 764 0.92 8.78 10.31
C TYR A 764 1.39 9.48 11.58
N ALA A 765 0.86 9.13 12.77
CA ALA A 765 1.30 9.76 14.01
C ALA A 765 2.78 9.49 14.32
N LYS A 766 3.33 8.36 13.84
CA LYS A 766 4.76 8.02 13.97
C LYS A 766 5.66 8.75 12.95
N ASP A 767 5.10 9.12 11.81
CA ASP A 767 5.81 9.81 10.71
C ASP A 767 4.97 10.98 10.19
N PRO A 768 4.84 12.08 10.96
CA PRO A 768 3.91 13.16 10.65
C PRO A 768 4.20 13.90 9.35
N VAL A 769 5.39 13.76 8.76
CA VAL A 769 5.74 14.37 7.48
C VAL A 769 4.86 13.88 6.33
N GLN A 770 4.29 12.68 6.45
CA GLN A 770 3.33 12.11 5.48
C GLN A 770 2.01 12.90 5.45
N LEU A 771 1.71 13.69 6.49
CA LEU A 771 0.53 14.55 6.54
C LEU A 771 0.73 15.86 5.77
N VAL A 772 1.95 16.15 5.32
CA VAL A 772 2.28 17.36 4.54
C VAL A 772 2.01 17.08 3.06
N GLN A 773 0.94 17.68 2.54
CA GLN A 773 0.15 17.17 1.41
C GLN A 773 0.85 17.14 0.04
N TYR A 774 1.96 17.87 -0.13
CA TYR A 774 2.53 18.16 -1.45
C TYR A 774 4.02 17.81 -1.57
N LEU A 775 4.67 17.38 -0.49
CA LEU A 775 6.10 17.11 -0.51
C LEU A 775 6.42 16.01 -1.53
N TYR A 776 7.47 16.22 -2.31
CA TYR A 776 8.05 15.14 -3.11
C TYR A 776 9.05 14.39 -2.24
N VAL A 777 8.79 13.10 -2.04
CA VAL A 777 9.71 12.12 -1.45
C VAL A 777 10.48 12.59 -0.20
N LYS A 778 9.75 13.20 0.73
CA LYS A 778 10.27 13.73 2.02
C LYS A 778 11.43 14.72 1.88
N ASN A 779 11.55 15.40 0.74
CA ASN A 779 12.68 16.27 0.37
C ASN A 779 14.03 15.55 0.30
N ASN A 780 14.01 14.27 -0.04
CA ASN A 780 15.21 13.50 -0.34
C ASN A 780 15.06 12.74 -1.68
N PRO A 781 14.97 13.48 -2.79
CA PRO A 781 14.73 12.92 -4.12
C PRO A 781 15.91 12.15 -4.71
N VAL A 782 17.04 12.15 -4.01
CA VAL A 782 18.23 11.48 -4.48
C VAL A 782 18.28 10.02 -4.08
N ILE A 783 17.54 9.56 -3.05
CA ILE A 783 17.45 8.13 -2.63
C ILE A 783 16.02 7.57 -2.55
N TYR A 784 14.99 8.43 -2.57
CA TYR A 784 13.59 8.02 -2.52
C TYR A 784 12.88 8.27 -3.86
N ILE A 785 11.94 7.40 -4.18
CA ILE A 785 11.05 7.51 -5.35
C ILE A 785 9.58 7.42 -4.90
N ASP A 786 8.65 7.96 -5.69
CA ASP A 786 7.20 7.82 -5.47
C ASP A 786 6.53 7.24 -6.74
N PRO A 787 6.66 5.93 -7.01
CA PRO A 787 6.39 5.35 -8.33
C PRO A 787 4.94 5.41 -8.78
N ASP A 788 4.01 5.41 -7.83
CA ASP A 788 2.58 5.55 -8.06
C ASP A 788 2.06 6.96 -7.78
N GLY A 789 2.90 7.87 -7.28
CA GLY A 789 2.53 9.20 -6.84
C GLY A 789 1.63 9.20 -5.62
N LEU A 790 1.68 8.18 -4.77
CA LEU A 790 0.93 8.08 -3.51
C LEU A 790 1.85 8.06 -2.30
N ARG A 791 2.94 7.29 -2.32
CA ARG A 791 3.82 7.16 -1.14
C ARG A 791 5.27 7.05 -1.56
N PRO A 792 6.17 7.77 -0.86
CA PRO A 792 7.59 7.58 -1.07
C PRO A 792 8.05 6.20 -0.59
N VAL A 793 8.85 5.56 -1.42
CA VAL A 793 9.55 4.30 -1.14
C VAL A 793 11.04 4.48 -1.35
N ILE A 794 11.86 3.67 -0.67
CA ILE A 794 13.29 3.54 -0.98
C ILE A 794 13.39 2.52 -2.11
N ASP A 795 14.08 2.86 -3.20
CA ASP A 795 14.33 1.88 -4.25
C ASP A 795 15.34 0.85 -3.70
N ASP A 796 14.82 -0.35 -3.43
CA ASP A 796 15.58 -1.60 -3.37
C ASP A 796 16.66 -1.82 -2.29
N LEU A 797 16.44 -1.43 -1.02
CA LEU A 797 17.50 -1.56 0.01
C LEU A 797 17.06 -1.89 1.44
N ASP A 798 16.13 -2.83 1.65
CA ASP A 798 16.06 -3.52 2.97
C ASP A 798 16.16 -5.04 2.89
N PRO A 799 17.33 -5.59 2.48
CA PRO A 799 17.59 -7.03 2.60
C PRO A 799 17.71 -7.50 4.07
N TYR A 800 17.72 -6.58 5.05
CA TYR A 800 17.99 -6.90 6.45
C TYR A 800 16.74 -6.97 7.33
N GLY A 801 15.61 -6.39 6.91
CA GLY A 801 14.45 -6.17 7.77
C GLY A 801 14.84 -5.32 8.99
N ALA A 802 15.75 -4.37 8.79
CA ALA A 802 16.36 -3.60 9.88
C ALA A 802 15.69 -2.25 10.11
N TYR A 803 14.85 -1.79 9.19
CA TYR A 803 13.87 -0.77 9.50
C TYR A 803 12.67 -1.45 10.15
N SER A 804 12.00 -0.73 11.04
CA SER A 804 10.78 -1.13 11.77
C SER A 804 9.76 -1.88 10.90
N GLU A 805 8.72 -2.48 11.49
CA GLU A 805 7.57 -3.18 10.84
C GLU A 805 6.90 -2.47 9.61
N LYS A 806 7.43 -1.36 9.10
CA LYS A 806 7.04 -0.58 7.93
C LYS A 806 8.23 -0.09 7.05
N SER A 807 9.33 -0.84 6.86
CA SER A 807 10.17 -0.62 5.66
C SER A 807 9.58 -1.34 4.47
N PHE A 808 8.95 -0.55 3.62
CA PHE A 808 8.33 -0.99 2.39
C PHE A 808 9.42 -1.31 1.36
N ASP A 809 9.74 -2.59 1.21
CA ASP A 809 10.48 -3.12 0.06
C ASP A 809 9.59 -2.93 -1.19
N TYR A 810 10.06 -2.18 -2.18
CA TYR A 810 9.32 -1.91 -3.43
C TYR A 810 9.07 -3.19 -4.25
N ARG A 811 9.90 -4.24 -4.10
CA ARG A 811 9.67 -5.56 -4.72
C ARG A 811 8.64 -6.38 -3.95
N TYR A 812 8.59 -6.24 -2.62
CA TYR A 812 7.52 -6.81 -1.78
C TYR A 812 6.20 -6.06 -1.96
N TYR A 813 6.26 -4.74 -2.20
CA TYR A 813 5.13 -3.90 -2.60
C TYR A 813 4.48 -4.41 -3.90
N ARG A 814 5.26 -4.72 -4.95
CA ARG A 814 4.72 -5.34 -6.19
C ARG A 814 4.04 -6.70 -5.98
N GLN A 815 4.29 -7.37 -4.85
CA GLN A 815 3.73 -8.69 -4.56
C GLN A 815 2.52 -8.60 -3.62
N GLU A 816 2.52 -7.67 -2.66
CA GLU A 816 1.38 -7.39 -1.75
C GLU A 816 0.33 -6.43 -2.33
N HIS A 817 0.69 -5.59 -3.31
CA HIS A 817 -0.14 -4.48 -3.79
C HIS A 817 -0.77 -4.67 -5.18
N LYS A 818 -0.66 -5.87 -5.77
CA LYS A 818 -1.54 -6.29 -6.90
C LYS A 818 -3.02 -6.08 -6.60
N ASP A 819 -3.37 -6.03 -5.33
CA ASP A 819 -4.73 -5.83 -4.84
C ASP A 819 -5.05 -4.36 -4.55
N MET A 820 -4.09 -3.44 -4.39
CA MET A 820 -4.35 -2.14 -3.75
C MET A 820 -5.01 -1.07 -4.64
N PHE A 821 -4.88 -1.14 -5.97
CA PHE A 821 -5.71 -0.31 -6.84
C PHE A 821 -7.19 -0.74 -6.80
N ILE A 822 -7.45 -1.96 -6.34
CA ILE A 822 -8.78 -2.53 -6.12
C ILE A 822 -9.19 -2.45 -4.64
N GLU A 823 -8.28 -2.37 -3.65
CA GLU A 823 -8.63 -2.33 -2.22
C GLU A 823 -9.21 -0.98 -1.75
N GLY A 824 -8.95 0.14 -2.45
CA GLY A 824 -9.73 1.36 -2.28
C GLY A 824 -11.21 1.21 -2.71
N ILE A 825 -11.52 0.07 -3.34
CA ILE A 825 -12.80 -0.28 -3.97
C ILE A 825 -13.38 -1.61 -3.42
N VAL A 826 -12.61 -2.39 -2.63
CA VAL A 826 -13.00 -3.72 -2.17
C VAL A 826 -12.47 -3.99 -0.77
N SER A 827 -13.30 -3.82 0.26
CA SER A 827 -13.11 -4.55 1.52
C SER A 827 -14.45 -4.88 2.14
N SER A 828 -14.87 -6.16 2.11
CA SER A 828 -15.27 -6.92 3.30
C SER A 828 -15.95 -8.25 2.92
N ALA A 829 -15.21 -9.36 2.97
CA ALA A 829 -15.82 -10.65 3.25
C ALA A 829 -15.26 -11.24 4.53
N THR A 830 -16.16 -11.47 5.48
CA THR A 830 -15.84 -12.11 6.76
C THR A 830 -15.72 -13.63 6.57
N ALA A 831 -14.55 -14.18 6.93
CA ALA A 831 -14.39 -15.62 7.10
C ALA A 831 -15.00 -16.06 8.46
N PRO A 832 -15.68 -17.23 8.53
CA PRO A 832 -16.25 -17.72 9.78
C PRO A 832 -15.18 -18.36 10.68
N VAL A 833 -15.05 -17.82 11.89
CA VAL A 833 -14.32 -18.45 13.01
C VAL A 833 -15.14 -19.62 13.54
N HIS A 834 -14.63 -20.86 13.43
CA HIS A 834 -15.21 -22.02 14.10
C HIS A 834 -14.48 -22.31 15.41
N GLY A 835 -15.26 -22.39 16.49
CA GLY A 835 -14.78 -22.75 17.83
C GLY A 835 -14.29 -24.20 17.93
N PHE A 836 -13.32 -24.39 18.83
CA PHE A 836 -12.77 -25.68 19.23
C PHE A 836 -13.84 -26.60 19.84
N ASP A 837 -14.00 -27.80 19.28
CA ASP A 837 -14.76 -28.90 19.86
C ASP A 837 -13.85 -29.79 20.74
N LEU A 838 -14.17 -29.89 22.03
CA LEU A 838 -13.46 -30.70 23.03
C LEU A 838 -13.55 -32.22 22.79
N SER A 839 -14.30 -32.67 21.77
CA SER A 839 -14.34 -34.07 21.35
C SER A 839 -13.05 -34.56 20.65
N GLN A 840 -12.23 -33.65 20.09
CA GLN A 840 -10.98 -33.98 19.38
C GLN A 840 -9.79 -34.34 20.30
N ALA A 841 -9.83 -33.93 21.57
CA ALA A 841 -8.75 -34.20 22.53
C ALA A 841 -8.61 -35.70 22.89
N ARG A 842 -9.69 -36.49 22.76
CA ARG A 842 -9.65 -37.96 22.96
C ARG A 842 -9.08 -38.71 21.76
N ASP A 843 -9.08 -38.10 20.59
CA ASP A 843 -8.55 -38.68 19.37
C ASP A 843 -7.02 -38.48 19.27
N TYR A 844 -6.52 -37.37 19.83
CA TYR A 844 -5.07 -37.10 19.97
C TYR A 844 -4.34 -38.13 20.86
N GLN A 845 -4.99 -38.66 21.91
CA GLN A 845 -4.41 -39.76 22.71
C GLN A 845 -4.33 -41.09 21.95
N LYS A 846 -5.16 -41.30 20.92
CA LYS A 846 -5.04 -42.46 20.00
C LYS A 846 -3.94 -42.24 18.95
N LYS A 847 -3.72 -40.99 18.52
CA LYS A 847 -2.69 -40.60 17.53
C LYS A 847 -1.26 -40.76 18.06
N ILE A 848 -1.01 -40.47 19.34
CA ILE A 848 0.30 -40.72 19.99
C ILE A 848 0.73 -42.20 19.90
N LYS A 849 -0.22 -43.14 19.84
CA LYS A 849 0.10 -44.58 19.68
C LYS A 849 0.44 -45.00 18.25
N LYS A 850 0.16 -44.18 17.23
CA LYS A 850 0.39 -44.53 15.81
C LYS A 850 1.76 -44.04 15.33
N CYS A 851 2.23 -42.90 15.85
CA CYS A 851 3.56 -42.33 15.54
C CYS A 851 4.72 -43.07 16.25
N ASP A 852 4.43 -43.86 17.30
CA ASP A 852 5.45 -44.34 18.25
C ASP A 852 5.63 -45.87 18.22
N ASN A 853 5.57 -46.48 17.04
CA ASN A 853 5.72 -47.93 16.88
C ASN A 853 7.18 -48.39 16.74
N ASN A 854 8.12 -47.77 17.47
CA ASN A 854 9.51 -48.23 17.50
C ASN A 854 10.29 -48.04 18.82
N LEU A 855 9.65 -48.02 20.00
CA LEU A 855 10.38 -48.10 21.28
C LEU A 855 9.69 -49.02 22.30
N ILE A 856 10.30 -50.20 22.51
CA ILE A 856 9.90 -51.23 23.48
C ILE A 856 10.52 -50.96 24.88
N SER A 857 9.68 -51.15 25.91
CA SER A 857 9.91 -51.51 27.33
C SER A 857 10.98 -50.78 28.17
N ASP A 858 10.56 -49.82 29.00
CA ASP A 858 10.92 -49.82 30.44
C ASP A 858 10.07 -48.81 31.24
N GLU A 859 9.52 -49.21 32.38
CA GLU A 859 8.54 -48.44 33.18
C GLU A 859 9.16 -47.26 33.95
N LYS A 860 10.50 -47.12 33.95
CA LYS A 860 11.22 -46.03 34.63
C LYS A 860 11.38 -44.77 33.78
N THR A 861 11.22 -44.88 32.45
CA THR A 861 11.36 -43.78 31.47
C THR A 861 10.09 -42.93 31.34
N ASN A 862 8.99 -43.29 32.02
CA ASN A 862 7.70 -42.63 31.89
C ASN A 862 7.60 -41.27 32.61
N LYS A 863 8.37 -41.00 33.67
CA LYS A 863 8.30 -39.68 34.35
C LYS A 863 9.01 -38.58 33.59
N ASP A 864 10.17 -38.88 33.01
CA ASP A 864 10.92 -37.92 32.20
C ASP A 864 10.22 -37.70 30.85
N LYS A 865 9.65 -38.75 30.24
CA LYS A 865 8.79 -38.63 29.06
C LYS A 865 7.48 -37.89 29.31
N ILE A 866 6.88 -37.96 30.51
CA ILE A 866 5.69 -37.16 30.86
C ILE A 866 6.06 -35.69 31.06
N PHE A 867 7.23 -35.37 31.62
CA PHE A 867 7.74 -34.00 31.71
C PHE A 867 8.10 -33.45 30.31
N GLU A 868 8.66 -34.28 29.45
CA GLU A 868 8.93 -33.98 28.03
C GLU A 868 7.63 -33.81 27.22
N LEU A 869 6.59 -34.62 27.47
CA LEU A 869 5.24 -34.48 26.89
C LEU A 869 4.49 -33.25 27.41
N GLN A 870 4.66 -32.88 28.68
CA GLN A 870 4.13 -31.63 29.25
C GLN A 870 4.86 -30.40 28.71
N THR A 871 6.15 -30.55 28.36
CA THR A 871 6.93 -29.53 27.64
C THR A 871 6.52 -29.47 26.18
N ARG A 872 6.26 -30.60 25.51
CA ARG A 872 5.63 -30.68 24.17
C ARG A 872 4.24 -30.06 24.16
N TYR A 873 3.43 -30.18 25.22
CA TYR A 873 2.10 -29.57 25.29
C TYR A 873 2.16 -28.05 25.49
N ARG A 874 3.17 -27.56 26.20
CA ARG A 874 3.47 -26.12 26.29
C ARG A 874 4.02 -25.56 24.97
N ASN A 875 4.84 -26.35 24.28
CA ASN A 875 5.40 -26.01 22.96
C ASN A 875 4.40 -26.21 21.81
N ALA A 876 3.36 -27.04 21.98
CA ALA A 876 2.29 -27.24 21.01
C ALA A 876 1.37 -26.02 20.91
N ASN A 877 1.21 -25.26 22.00
CA ASN A 877 0.50 -23.99 21.97
C ASN A 877 1.32 -22.87 21.30
N THR A 878 2.66 -22.95 21.29
CA THR A 878 3.51 -22.10 20.46
C THR A 878 3.65 -22.61 19.01
N LEU A 879 3.50 -23.93 18.76
CA LEU A 879 3.46 -24.52 17.41
C LEU A 879 2.14 -24.25 16.66
N LEU A 880 1.04 -23.95 17.35
CA LEU A 880 -0.17 -23.41 16.71
C LEU A 880 0.04 -21.97 16.22
N GLU A 881 0.94 -21.22 16.86
CA GLU A 881 1.38 -19.90 16.40
C GLU A 881 2.48 -20.02 15.31
N THR A 882 3.33 -21.05 15.31
CA THR A 882 4.33 -21.26 14.24
C THR A 882 3.76 -21.94 12.98
N ALA A 883 2.69 -22.74 13.11
CA ALA A 883 1.95 -23.27 11.96
C ALA A 883 1.03 -22.23 11.31
N ALA A 884 0.67 -21.16 12.03
CA ALA A 884 0.06 -19.97 11.44
C ALA A 884 1.09 -19.18 10.61
N VAL A 885 2.32 -19.05 11.09
CA VAL A 885 3.40 -18.33 10.38
C VAL A 885 3.88 -19.05 9.09
N ILE A 886 3.81 -20.39 9.00
CA ILE A 886 4.24 -21.12 7.79
C ILE A 886 3.07 -21.39 6.83
N ALA A 887 1.81 -21.35 7.29
CA ALA A 887 0.65 -21.37 6.41
C ALA A 887 0.31 -19.98 5.81
N ASP A 888 0.85 -18.90 6.39
CA ASP A 888 0.72 -17.52 5.88
C ASP A 888 1.60 -17.24 4.66
N MET A 889 2.69 -17.96 4.44
CA MET A 889 3.61 -17.69 3.31
C MET A 889 3.16 -18.26 1.95
N THR A 890 1.97 -18.85 1.83
CA THR A 890 1.45 -19.37 0.54
C THR A 890 -0.03 -19.05 0.25
N LYS A 891 -0.59 -18.00 0.87
CA LYS A 891 -1.93 -17.50 0.51
C LYS A 891 -1.96 -15.98 0.43
N TYR A 892 -2.01 -15.46 -0.79
CA TYR A 892 -2.54 -14.12 -1.01
C TYR A 892 -4.07 -14.10 -0.95
N THR A 893 -4.59 -12.94 -0.54
CA THR A 893 -5.97 -12.42 -0.57
C THR A 893 -6.97 -13.00 0.44
N TRP A 894 -7.28 -12.24 1.49
CA TRP A 894 -8.63 -11.76 1.87
C TRP A 894 -8.50 -10.94 3.18
N SER A 895 -8.76 -9.64 3.09
CA SER A 895 -8.75 -8.67 4.18
C SER A 895 -9.87 -8.91 5.21
N LEU A 896 -9.48 -9.14 6.47
CA LEU A 896 -10.38 -9.02 7.62
C LEU A 896 -10.07 -7.70 8.31
N ARG A 897 -10.99 -6.74 8.15
CA ARG A 897 -11.01 -5.44 8.82
C ARG A 897 -10.65 -5.56 10.30
N TYR A 898 -9.68 -4.75 10.74
CA TYR A 898 -9.48 -4.43 12.15
C TYR A 898 -10.73 -3.70 12.67
N ASN A 899 -11.48 -4.38 13.52
CA ASN A 899 -12.39 -3.74 14.47
C ASN A 899 -11.95 -4.17 15.87
N ASN A 900 -11.62 -3.19 16.70
CA ASN A 900 -11.09 -3.33 18.05
C ASN A 900 -11.74 -4.46 18.88
N ALA A 901 -10.94 -5.47 19.22
CA ALA A 901 -11.18 -6.34 20.38
C ALA A 901 -9.85 -6.79 21.01
N ARG A 902 -9.21 -5.89 21.76
CA ARG A 902 -8.18 -6.25 22.75
C ARG A 902 -8.82 -7.18 23.79
N ASN A 903 -8.54 -8.48 23.74
CA ASN A 903 -8.71 -9.35 24.91
C ASN A 903 -7.36 -9.48 25.64
N TYR A 904 -7.27 -8.78 26.75
CA TYR A 904 -6.22 -8.90 27.76
C TYR A 904 -6.20 -10.33 28.35
N TYR A 905 -5.03 -10.97 28.33
CA TYR A 905 -4.62 -11.91 29.38
C TYR A 905 -3.37 -11.35 30.07
N ILE A 906 -3.56 -10.46 31.04
CA ILE A 906 -2.56 -10.21 32.07
C ILE A 906 -2.95 -11.08 33.28
N ILE A 907 -2.14 -12.09 33.56
CA ILE A 907 -2.05 -12.65 34.90
C ILE A 907 -1.17 -11.69 35.70
N GLY A 908 -1.80 -10.88 36.55
CA GLY A 908 -1.12 -9.98 37.47
C GLY A 908 -2.05 -9.64 38.61
N ALA A 909 -1.88 -10.34 39.73
CA ALA A 909 -2.59 -10.05 40.97
C ALA A 909 -2.32 -8.61 41.42
N GLY A 910 -3.39 -7.84 41.63
CA GLY A 910 -3.34 -6.50 42.19
C GLY A 910 -3.07 -6.50 43.69
N GLY A 911 -2.28 -5.53 44.13
CA GLY A 911 -2.19 -5.08 45.52
C GLY A 911 -2.30 -3.55 45.53
N ASN A 912 -3.48 -3.04 45.89
CA ASN A 912 -3.75 -1.62 46.11
C ASN A 912 -3.31 -1.20 47.51
N GLN A 913 -2.62 -0.06 47.64
CA GLN A 913 -2.76 0.83 48.80
C GLN A 913 -2.72 2.30 48.36
N SER A 914 -3.40 3.12 49.14
CA SER A 914 -4.17 4.31 48.80
C SER A 914 -3.57 5.64 49.29
N ALA A 915 -3.95 6.71 48.58
CA ALA A 915 -4.21 8.10 49.02
C ALA A 915 -3.05 9.11 49.25
N GLY A 916 -3.24 10.33 48.71
CA GLY A 916 -2.86 11.59 49.37
C GLY A 916 -1.98 12.60 48.61
N GLU A 917 -2.61 13.64 48.03
CA GLU A 917 -2.22 15.06 47.89
C GLU A 917 -0.75 15.54 47.66
N ALA A 918 -0.59 16.36 46.60
CA ALA A 918 0.28 17.52 46.36
C ALA A 918 1.68 17.65 47.02
N PHE A 919 2.75 17.76 46.21
CA PHE A 919 3.60 18.96 46.02
C PHE A 919 4.83 18.65 45.13
N ASP A 920 5.42 19.74 44.67
CA ASP A 920 6.47 19.95 43.65
C ASP A 920 7.93 19.59 44.09
N VAL A 921 8.86 19.56 43.12
CA VAL A 921 10.34 19.73 43.20
C VAL A 921 11.32 18.51 43.26
N SER A 922 12.05 18.32 42.15
CA SER A 922 13.49 18.03 41.91
C SER A 922 14.24 16.73 42.32
N MET A 923 15.03 16.23 41.34
CA MET A 923 16.35 15.55 41.34
C MET A 923 16.83 14.63 42.50
N GLY A 924 17.38 13.46 42.14
CA GLY A 924 18.48 12.86 42.93
C GLY A 924 18.69 11.34 42.81
N TYR A 925 19.77 10.97 42.12
CA TYR A 925 20.56 9.73 42.06
C TYR A 925 20.61 8.74 43.29
N LEU A 926 21.02 7.48 42.96
CA LEU A 926 21.95 6.54 43.65
C LEU A 926 21.46 5.22 44.34
N ILE A 927 21.74 4.08 43.67
CA ILE A 927 22.38 2.78 44.06
C ILE A 927 21.94 1.99 45.34
N GLY A 928 21.68 0.67 45.20
CA GLY A 928 22.29 -0.36 46.08
C GLY A 928 21.46 -1.53 46.68
N SER A 929 21.62 -2.72 46.08
CA SER A 929 21.84 -4.07 46.68
C SER A 929 20.88 -4.80 47.65
N GLN A 930 20.49 -6.02 47.21
CA GLN A 930 20.38 -7.36 47.87
C GLN A 930 19.58 -7.62 49.17
N VAL A 931 18.75 -8.70 49.18
CA VAL A 931 18.95 -9.98 49.94
C VAL A 931 17.64 -10.83 50.02
N SER A 932 17.76 -12.07 49.53
CA SER A 932 17.22 -13.40 49.93
C SER A 932 15.76 -13.73 50.36
N TYR A 933 15.32 -14.85 49.77
CA TYR A 933 14.29 -15.85 50.11
C TYR A 933 13.98 -16.13 51.60
N VAL A 934 12.68 -16.31 51.94
CA VAL A 934 12.17 -17.39 52.84
C VAL A 934 10.76 -17.80 52.42
N ALA A 935 10.52 -19.11 52.32
CA ALA A 935 9.24 -19.74 51.97
C ALA A 935 8.34 -19.96 53.20
N GLY A 936 7.03 -19.89 52.98
CA GLY A 936 6.02 -20.74 53.63
C GLY A 936 5.21 -20.13 54.78
N GLN A 937 3.95 -19.76 54.51
CA GLN A 937 2.79 -20.07 55.37
C GLN A 937 1.46 -19.86 54.63
N SER A 938 0.55 -20.83 54.77
CA SER A 938 -0.73 -20.99 54.06
C SER A 938 -1.89 -20.21 54.71
N ILE A 939 -2.71 -19.51 53.92
CA ILE A 939 -3.97 -18.86 54.37
C ILE A 939 -5.18 -19.71 53.94
N LYS A 940 -5.73 -20.49 54.89
CA LYS A 940 -7.09 -21.07 54.82
C LYS A 940 -8.09 -20.06 55.39
N GLY A 941 -8.91 -19.44 54.55
CA GLY A 941 -9.97 -18.52 55.04
C GLY A 941 -11.06 -18.13 54.03
N VAL A 942 -10.80 -18.21 52.72
CA VAL A 942 -11.70 -17.62 51.71
C VAL A 942 -12.80 -18.57 51.20
N SER A 943 -12.69 -19.89 51.43
CA SER A 943 -13.64 -20.86 50.85
C SER A 943 -15.03 -20.88 51.51
N SER A 944 -15.19 -20.36 52.73
CA SER A 944 -16.46 -20.46 53.46
C SER A 944 -17.51 -19.41 53.04
N GLN A 945 -17.09 -18.25 52.52
CA GLN A 945 -18.01 -17.20 52.06
C GLN A 945 -18.49 -17.42 50.62
N LEU A 946 -17.65 -17.98 49.74
CA LEU A 946 -18.04 -18.32 48.36
C LEU A 946 -19.11 -19.42 48.30
N ASN A 947 -19.07 -20.39 49.23
CA ASN A 947 -20.09 -21.44 49.31
C ASN A 947 -21.44 -20.93 49.85
N LYS A 948 -21.47 -19.83 50.61
CA LYS A 948 -22.73 -19.17 51.03
C LYS A 948 -23.42 -18.44 49.88
N ILE A 949 -22.66 -17.90 48.92
CA ILE A 949 -23.21 -17.21 47.73
C ILE A 949 -23.78 -18.23 46.74
N LYS A 950 -23.07 -19.34 46.48
CA LYS A 950 -23.59 -20.44 45.64
C LYS A 950 -24.84 -21.12 46.22
N GLY A 951 -24.96 -21.19 47.55
CA GLY A 951 -26.15 -21.71 48.22
C GLY A 951 -27.41 -20.86 48.02
N THR A 952 -27.26 -19.55 47.82
CA THR A 952 -28.39 -18.60 47.70
C THR A 952 -28.92 -18.49 46.26
N VAL A 953 -28.09 -18.75 45.24
CA VAL A 953 -28.53 -18.74 43.82
C VAL A 953 -29.28 -20.02 43.45
N ASN A 954 -28.87 -21.17 44.00
CA ASN A 954 -29.55 -22.45 43.74
C ASN A 954 -30.91 -22.58 44.44
N SER A 955 -31.28 -21.71 45.38
CA SER A 955 -32.59 -21.75 46.06
C SER A 955 -33.74 -21.11 45.27
N TRP A 956 -33.47 -20.54 44.09
CA TRP A 956 -34.46 -19.86 43.24
C TRP A 956 -34.96 -20.74 42.08
N LYS A 957 -34.42 -21.96 41.95
CA LYS A 957 -34.85 -22.97 40.97
C LYS A 957 -36.07 -23.70 41.51
N ASN A 958 -37.26 -23.37 41.00
CA ASN A 958 -38.46 -24.14 41.32
C ASN A 958 -38.49 -25.40 40.44
N ALA A 959 -37.97 -26.52 40.96
CA ALA A 959 -37.73 -27.75 40.20
C ALA A 959 -38.96 -28.23 39.39
N GLY A 960 -40.18 -28.09 39.95
CA GLY A 960 -41.41 -28.48 39.25
C GLY A 960 -41.74 -27.62 38.03
N LEU A 961 -41.32 -26.35 37.99
CA LEU A 961 -41.53 -25.46 36.84
C LEU A 961 -40.42 -25.61 35.78
N LEU A 962 -39.23 -26.09 36.17
CA LEU A 962 -38.17 -26.47 35.24
C LEU A 962 -38.58 -27.73 34.46
N ASP A 963 -39.10 -28.75 35.15
CA ASP A 963 -39.65 -29.93 34.48
C ASP A 963 -40.82 -29.55 33.54
N GLU A 964 -41.64 -28.56 33.93
CA GLU A 964 -42.70 -28.03 33.07
C GLU A 964 -42.15 -27.29 31.83
N LEU A 965 -41.06 -26.51 31.95
CA LEU A 965 -40.35 -25.92 30.80
C LEU A 965 -39.80 -26.98 29.84
N ALA A 966 -39.13 -28.01 30.38
CA ALA A 966 -38.58 -29.10 29.58
C ALA A 966 -39.70 -29.92 28.88
N SER A 967 -40.82 -30.17 29.58
CA SER A 967 -41.96 -30.88 29.02
C SER A 967 -42.72 -30.10 27.93
N ASN A 968 -42.59 -28.77 27.92
CA ASN A 968 -43.08 -27.88 26.86
C ASN A 968 -42.05 -27.68 25.72
N GLY A 969 -40.97 -28.46 25.69
CA GLY A 969 -40.00 -28.48 24.59
C GLY A 969 -38.92 -27.39 24.63
N VAL A 970 -38.82 -26.61 25.72
CA VAL A 970 -37.81 -25.55 25.87
C VAL A 970 -36.44 -26.16 26.14
N LYS A 971 -35.45 -25.90 25.28
CA LYS A 971 -34.06 -26.36 25.45
C LYS A 971 -33.27 -25.36 26.30
N TYR A 972 -32.86 -25.77 27.49
CA TYR A 972 -32.01 -25.00 28.40
C TYR A 972 -30.98 -25.93 29.07
N THR A 973 -29.88 -25.39 29.59
CA THR A 973 -29.06 -26.11 30.57
C THR A 973 -29.47 -25.68 31.98
N ALA A 974 -29.50 -26.62 32.93
CA ALA A 974 -29.97 -26.33 34.28
C ALA A 974 -29.14 -25.26 35.01
N ASP A 975 -27.92 -24.98 34.55
CA ASP A 975 -27.01 -24.00 35.12
C ASP A 975 -27.19 -22.60 34.53
N ASP A 976 -27.80 -22.47 33.35
CA ASP A 976 -28.04 -21.19 32.66
C ASP A 976 -29.35 -20.52 33.09
N VAL A 977 -30.30 -21.27 33.67
CA VAL A 977 -31.57 -20.71 34.17
C VAL A 977 -31.40 -20.17 35.59
N LEU A 978 -31.48 -18.85 35.72
CA LEU A 978 -31.34 -18.10 36.97
C LEU A 978 -32.65 -18.06 37.78
N ALA A 979 -33.81 -18.00 37.12
CA ALA A 979 -35.13 -18.03 37.77
C ALA A 979 -36.24 -18.47 36.80
N VAL A 980 -37.30 -19.10 37.32
CA VAL A 980 -38.53 -19.43 36.58
C VAL A 980 -39.76 -19.17 37.44
N THR A 981 -40.81 -18.59 36.86
CA THR A 981 -42.08 -18.32 37.52
C THR A 981 -43.28 -18.50 36.57
N LYS A 982 -44.48 -18.53 37.13
CA LYS A 982 -45.74 -18.67 36.38
C LYS A 982 -46.60 -17.42 36.59
N THR A 983 -47.05 -16.79 35.50
CA THR A 983 -47.89 -15.59 35.55
C THR A 983 -49.30 -15.93 36.03
N ALA A 984 -50.08 -14.91 36.39
CA ALA A 984 -51.45 -15.07 36.90
C ALA A 984 -52.41 -15.72 35.87
N ASP A 985 -52.11 -15.65 34.58
CA ASP A 985 -52.82 -16.34 33.49
C ASP A 985 -52.23 -17.71 33.12
N GLY A 986 -51.26 -18.21 33.90
CA GLY A 986 -50.75 -19.58 33.82
C GLY A 986 -49.55 -19.80 32.87
N LYS A 987 -48.92 -18.74 32.34
CA LYS A 987 -47.77 -18.85 31.43
C LYS A 987 -46.45 -18.86 32.20
N LEU A 988 -45.48 -19.63 31.70
CA LEU A 988 -44.13 -19.72 32.29
C LEU A 988 -43.24 -18.57 31.77
N VAL A 989 -42.50 -17.94 32.67
CA VAL A 989 -41.50 -16.90 32.37
C VAL A 989 -40.22 -17.27 33.08
N TRP A 990 -39.09 -17.27 32.37
CA TRP A 990 -37.79 -17.62 32.93
C TRP A 990 -36.70 -16.64 32.52
N LEU A 991 -35.59 -16.66 33.26
CA LEU A 991 -34.47 -15.75 33.13
C LEU A 991 -33.18 -16.55 32.99
N GLU A 992 -32.40 -16.28 31.95
CA GLU A 992 -31.15 -16.98 31.67
C GLU A 992 -29.92 -16.06 31.83
N SER A 993 -28.76 -16.65 32.15
CA SER A 993 -27.49 -15.93 32.18
C SER A 993 -26.79 -15.94 30.83
N GLY A 994 -26.74 -14.79 30.16
CA GLY A 994 -25.73 -14.48 29.12
C GLY A 994 -26.20 -14.52 27.65
N ASN A 995 -25.59 -13.63 26.86
CA ASN A 995 -25.75 -13.36 25.42
C ASN A 995 -26.19 -14.54 24.55
N SER A 996 -27.28 -14.40 23.79
CA SER A 996 -27.47 -15.26 22.62
C SER A 996 -28.28 -14.65 21.48
N LYS A 997 -27.72 -14.82 20.28
CA LYS A 997 -28.38 -14.84 18.96
C LYS A 997 -29.50 -15.91 18.86
N ALA A 998 -29.85 -16.62 19.94
CA ALA A 998 -30.78 -17.76 19.91
C ALA A 998 -32.27 -17.38 19.91
N GLY A 999 -32.63 -16.17 20.33
CA GLY A 999 -34.03 -15.71 20.34
C GLY A 999 -34.62 -15.53 18.94
N MET A 1000 -33.80 -15.21 17.93
CA MET A 1000 -34.26 -14.90 16.58
C MET A 1000 -34.49 -16.16 15.72
N GLN A 1001 -33.74 -17.23 15.98
CA GLN A 1001 -33.90 -18.51 15.29
C GLN A 1001 -35.12 -19.29 15.80
N HIS A 1002 -35.46 -19.16 17.09
CA HIS A 1002 -36.63 -19.80 17.68
C HIS A 1002 -37.97 -19.19 17.19
N ILE A 1003 -37.99 -17.91 16.81
CA ILE A 1003 -39.19 -17.23 16.30
C ILE A 1003 -39.44 -17.56 14.82
N LEU A 1004 -38.38 -17.72 14.03
CA LEU A 1004 -38.50 -18.13 12.62
C LEU A 1004 -38.96 -19.60 12.48
N GLU A 1005 -38.60 -20.47 13.43
CA GLU A 1005 -38.97 -21.89 13.40
C GLU A 1005 -40.43 -22.16 13.83
N HIS A 1006 -41.16 -21.19 14.40
CA HIS A 1006 -42.51 -21.38 14.99
C HIS A 1006 -43.56 -20.37 14.51
N ALA A 1007 -43.35 -19.72 13.36
CA ALA A 1007 -44.27 -18.71 12.82
C ALA A 1007 -45.70 -19.24 12.56
N ASP A 1008 -45.86 -20.54 12.28
CA ASP A 1008 -47.17 -21.15 11.99
C ASP A 1008 -48.04 -21.36 13.25
N ASP A 1009 -47.45 -21.40 14.45
CA ASP A 1009 -48.19 -21.58 15.72
C ASP A 1009 -48.85 -20.29 16.22
N PHE A 1010 -48.31 -19.12 15.84
CA PHE A 1010 -48.90 -17.82 16.19
C PHE A 1010 -50.13 -17.48 15.33
N ALA A 1011 -50.16 -17.96 14.08
CA ALA A 1011 -51.32 -17.84 13.19
C ALA A 1011 -52.52 -18.66 13.69
N GLN A 1012 -52.29 -19.82 14.32
CA GLN A 1012 -53.36 -20.64 14.91
C GLN A 1012 -53.97 -20.03 16.19
N LYS A 1013 -53.33 -19.03 16.80
CA LYS A 1013 -53.81 -18.31 18.00
C LYS A 1013 -54.35 -16.90 17.73
N GLY A 1014 -54.48 -16.53 16.45
CA GLY A 1014 -55.23 -15.33 16.02
C GLY A 1014 -54.54 -13.98 16.24
N ILE A 1015 -53.23 -13.95 16.49
CA ILE A 1015 -52.46 -12.70 16.68
C ILE A 1015 -51.76 -12.36 15.37
N GLN A 1016 -52.09 -11.20 14.77
CA GLN A 1016 -51.40 -10.76 13.55
C GLN A 1016 -50.10 -10.01 13.88
N GLN A 1017 -49.08 -10.25 13.07
CA GLN A 1017 -47.70 -9.74 13.26
C GLN A 1017 -47.63 -8.21 13.37
N SER A 1018 -48.59 -7.50 12.78
CA SER A 1018 -48.73 -6.04 12.83
C SER A 1018 -49.19 -5.48 14.18
N GLN A 1019 -49.80 -6.29 15.06
CA GLN A 1019 -50.38 -5.83 16.34
C GLN A 1019 -49.40 -5.90 17.53
N ILE A 1020 -48.21 -6.47 17.31
CA ILE A 1020 -47.20 -6.70 18.36
C ILE A 1020 -46.55 -5.38 18.79
N LYS A 1021 -46.39 -4.44 17.86
CA LYS A 1021 -45.78 -3.12 18.09
C LYS A 1021 -46.62 -2.25 19.03
N ASP A 1022 -47.95 -2.29 18.90
CA ASP A 1022 -48.86 -1.43 19.66
C ASP A 1022 -49.04 -1.88 21.12
N LEU A 1023 -49.01 -3.19 21.38
CA LEU A 1023 -49.04 -3.78 22.73
C LEU A 1023 -47.83 -3.41 23.58
N VAL A 1024 -46.66 -3.21 22.94
CA VAL A 1024 -45.45 -2.80 23.65
C VAL A 1024 -45.44 -1.28 23.91
N MET A 1025 -45.99 -0.48 22.99
CA MET A 1025 -46.10 0.97 23.14
C MET A 1025 -47.09 1.41 24.22
N GLU A 1026 -48.13 0.62 24.50
CA GLU A 1026 -49.10 0.91 25.57
C GLU A 1026 -48.49 0.80 26.99
N SER A 1027 -47.37 0.08 27.14
CA SER A 1027 -46.65 -0.07 28.42
C SER A 1027 -45.68 1.07 28.75
N LEU A 1028 -45.40 1.96 27.80
CA LEU A 1028 -44.31 2.95 27.88
C LEU A 1028 -44.79 4.41 28.04
N THR A 1029 -46.09 4.69 28.02
CA THR A 1029 -46.64 6.05 27.86
C THR A 1029 -46.74 6.92 29.13
N ASN A 1030 -46.28 6.45 30.30
CA ASN A 1030 -46.37 7.25 31.55
C ASN A 1030 -45.02 7.65 32.19
N GLY A 1031 -43.87 7.40 31.55
CA GLY A 1031 -42.55 7.73 32.11
C GLY A 1031 -42.04 9.13 31.71
N LYS A 1032 -41.82 10.02 32.68
CA LYS A 1032 -41.10 11.30 32.47
C LYS A 1032 -39.59 11.03 32.39
N ILE A 1033 -38.90 11.67 31.44
CA ILE A 1033 -37.42 11.64 31.37
C ILE A 1033 -36.87 12.44 32.55
N VAL A 1034 -36.01 11.83 33.36
CA VAL A 1034 -35.49 12.42 34.61
C VAL A 1034 -33.97 12.67 34.59
N GLY A 1035 -33.26 12.17 33.57
CA GLY A 1035 -31.82 12.40 33.43
C GLY A 1035 -31.21 11.66 32.24
N TYR A 1036 -29.89 11.72 32.12
CA TYR A 1036 -29.09 11.03 31.11
C TYR A 1036 -27.82 10.46 31.75
N GLN A 1037 -27.34 9.30 31.31
CA GLN A 1037 -26.17 8.63 31.91
C GLN A 1037 -24.87 8.87 31.11
N GLY A 1038 -23.81 9.36 31.78
CA GLY A 1038 -22.35 9.19 31.48
C GLY A 1038 -21.79 9.67 30.13
N ARG A 1039 -20.53 10.20 30.14
CA ARG A 1039 -19.77 10.59 28.93
C ARG A 1039 -19.76 9.45 27.91
N GLY A 1040 -20.34 9.70 26.73
CA GLY A 1040 -20.20 8.86 25.54
C GLY A 1040 -21.47 8.23 24.96
N THR A 1041 -22.64 8.24 25.62
CA THR A 1041 -23.84 7.58 25.01
C THR A 1041 -25.18 8.33 25.07
N GLY A 1042 -25.33 9.40 25.86
CA GLY A 1042 -26.52 10.27 25.80
C GLY A 1042 -27.87 9.57 26.02
N ARG A 1043 -27.93 8.47 26.79
CA ARG A 1043 -29.15 7.67 26.94
C ARG A 1043 -30.14 8.29 27.96
N PRO A 1044 -31.42 8.51 27.59
CA PRO A 1044 -32.42 9.03 28.52
C PRO A 1044 -32.76 8.01 29.61
N ILE A 1045 -32.81 8.48 30.85
CA ILE A 1045 -33.21 7.72 32.03
C ILE A 1045 -34.68 8.01 32.30
N TYR A 1046 -35.49 6.95 32.40
CA TYR A 1046 -36.92 7.01 32.66
C TYR A 1046 -37.23 6.59 34.08
N GLU A 1047 -38.20 7.25 34.72
CA GLU A 1047 -38.85 6.72 35.93
C GLU A 1047 -39.98 5.78 35.54
N VAL A 1048 -39.89 4.53 36.00
CA VAL A 1048 -40.88 3.48 35.75
C VAL A 1048 -41.36 2.94 37.10
N THR A 1049 -42.67 2.96 37.33
CA THR A 1049 -43.28 2.45 38.56
C THR A 1049 -43.78 1.02 38.35
N PHE A 1050 -43.25 0.07 39.13
CA PHE A 1050 -43.66 -1.33 39.10
C PHE A 1050 -43.91 -1.82 40.54
N GLY A 1051 -45.06 -2.43 40.81
CA GLY A 1051 -45.41 -2.92 42.15
C GLY A 1051 -45.50 -1.84 43.24
N GLY A 1052 -45.83 -0.59 42.88
CA GLY A 1052 -45.91 0.54 43.81
C GLY A 1052 -44.56 1.16 44.21
N LYS A 1053 -43.45 0.73 43.59
CA LYS A 1053 -42.13 1.33 43.74
C LYS A 1053 -41.65 1.91 42.40
N THR A 1054 -40.99 3.06 42.46
CA THR A 1054 -40.43 3.75 41.29
C THR A 1054 -38.97 3.39 41.11
N TYR A 1055 -38.59 3.06 39.87
CA TYR A 1055 -37.25 2.68 39.46
C TYR A 1055 -36.78 3.61 38.34
N GLN A 1056 -35.49 3.95 38.33
CA GLN A 1056 -34.88 4.70 37.24
C GLN A 1056 -34.10 3.72 36.36
N THR A 1057 -34.39 3.69 35.05
CA THR A 1057 -33.75 2.75 34.12
C THR A 1057 -33.35 3.44 32.82
N ALA A 1058 -32.21 3.03 32.27
CA ALA A 1058 -31.74 3.45 30.95
C ALA A 1058 -32.31 2.48 29.91
N ILE A 1059 -33.01 3.01 28.91
CA ILE A 1059 -33.66 2.23 27.86
C ILE A 1059 -32.95 2.52 26.54
N THR A 1060 -32.54 1.47 25.82
CA THR A 1060 -32.04 1.58 24.44
C THR A 1060 -33.12 1.08 23.49
N VAL A 1061 -33.47 1.89 22.50
CA VAL A 1061 -34.34 1.49 21.40
C VAL A 1061 -33.44 1.19 20.20
N GLY A 1062 -33.44 -0.05 19.73
CA GLY A 1062 -32.86 -0.41 18.44
C GLY A 1062 -33.95 -0.60 17.39
N ASP A 1063 -33.56 -0.67 16.11
CA ASP A 1063 -34.46 -0.75 14.95
C ASP A 1063 -35.35 -2.03 14.93
N ASN A 1064 -35.12 -2.97 15.83
CA ASN A 1064 -35.83 -4.25 15.96
C ASN A 1064 -36.61 -4.44 17.29
N GLY A 1065 -36.88 -3.38 18.07
CA GLY A 1065 -37.63 -3.46 19.34
C GLY A 1065 -36.78 -3.45 20.63
N PHE A 1066 -37.45 -3.46 21.79
CA PHE A 1066 -36.90 -2.98 23.08
C PHE A 1066 -35.91 -3.93 23.78
N ILE A 1067 -34.83 -3.36 24.33
CA ILE A 1067 -33.95 -4.00 25.33
C ILE A 1067 -34.13 -3.26 26.66
N VAL A 1068 -34.58 -3.95 27.71
CA VAL A 1068 -34.62 -3.42 29.08
C VAL A 1068 -33.39 -3.91 29.83
N GLY A 1069 -32.38 -3.05 29.94
CA GLY A 1069 -31.23 -3.29 30.81
C GLY A 1069 -31.55 -2.79 32.23
N ALA A 1070 -31.89 -3.69 33.15
CA ALA A 1070 -31.89 -3.36 34.57
C ALA A 1070 -30.47 -3.50 35.13
N ASN A 1071 -29.89 -2.41 35.64
CA ASN A 1071 -28.68 -2.48 36.45
C ASN A 1071 -29.07 -2.22 37.91
N PRO A 1072 -29.14 -3.25 38.79
CA PRO A 1072 -29.40 -3.05 40.20
C PRO A 1072 -28.08 -2.88 40.95
N THR A 1073 -27.45 -1.72 40.80
CA THR A 1073 -26.45 -1.22 41.75
C THR A 1073 -26.64 0.29 41.91
N THR A 1074 -27.61 0.68 42.73
CA THR A 1074 -27.54 2.00 43.38
C THR A 1074 -26.45 1.94 44.45
N TRP A 1075 -25.58 2.95 44.41
CA TRP A 1075 -24.67 3.43 45.47
C TRP A 1075 -25.17 3.15 46.90
N PRO A 1076 -24.30 2.85 47.89
CA PRO A 1076 -22.93 3.35 48.09
C PRO A 1076 -21.82 2.34 47.79
#